data_AF-A0A126Q0D7-F1
#
_entry.id   AF-A0A126Q0D7-F1
#
_cell.length_a   1.000
_cell.length_b   1.000
_cell.length_c   1.000
_cell.angle_alpha   90.00
_cell.angle_beta   90.00
_cell.angle_gamma   90.00
#
_symmetry.space_group_name_H-M   'P 1'
#
loop_
_entity.id
_entity.type
_entity.pdbx_description
1 polymer ?
#
loop_
_entity_poly.entity_id
_entity_poly.type
_entity_poly.pdbx_seq_one_letter_code
_entity_poly.pdbx_strand_id
1 'polypeptide(L)'
;MKELLLEWSNNNLARHVVVSERIGLLRSYKGYRSNIENVFNITLDQIIINPSHKKLETNTLSKILNDYKPEYSKSYCEQKVQSELIGSLPKRRDRTFIPPFTANTFKEVLDSDNPKSLKIEKISEQVHRFFEGKGGFQFTSLTPNKLKQCFDYVVDWNETFGDLSSVEIVQWLVAIKMGTFFNLPTDFRGLKNNNWAYTQDKLKKHPLFKLLVRLRFIEGVNAPNFSLLVDEYTNALLNGTDKTRSPFCFIIQSLEKAIASLLQALAQDGVIYLPYSIPSLALDLRLMNTQLPWHTPLGEVCASLIEDGNKHKNEIVLFLRNVSRSSNLETCDDIPLVYPSDLTSILKNYQNSKGYSTATGFPFIALKQIIDRYELNFPEGERFNRAFLENITARRMKSSDQRRSSFELNHATDVIGDNLLMVMRDFLTKEGTKHKLNSINVFIDWLREISSSDFKYDDINEFVNTMFYDPMGKQVVKLTLRQFILDKGNSENQNYTQWSGVNSFFDFWVSSLSLNTGKNINNPVSKPDVVFPILNTHRGITVREAMPSILHEKCVEVLTENNYEICAETLVSQCQIEVTNFQTGNKEVINNNTVARCLHLLLLLPVRGKQARWLDEGLLDDRIWDLNRQCFVKNTHPLAEFKYPNGKSHCRLHGKTGVFNNNQNSGNDSLKLHISTNKTQSYRLLEQGKLGYDIPWPYGTGIAQIDDVWSILSEQKCFNDIYMNRDIQPIRLDDEEPDLYKQHIREKLPYFVPLFREIEPQVSRADPRNRFNLAYPISRDNITKLFKAVLLRAEHRYKEEYPQFKEQSIVRTEDGEWMYDVHSLRVYGVTELIEKGMPVEVVQMIVGHATSIMTGYYYKLSLEKLKSLLIKAKK
;
A
#
# COMPACT_ATOMS: atom_id res chain seq x y z
N MET A 1 37.70 -17.95 -25.97
CA MET A 1 36.38 -17.27 -26.01
C MET A 1 35.67 -17.42 -24.68
N LYS A 2 35.18 -18.63 -24.34
CA LYS A 2 34.41 -18.89 -23.12
C LYS A 2 35.12 -18.42 -21.83
N GLU A 3 36.42 -18.67 -21.68
CA GLU A 3 37.23 -18.18 -20.54
C GLU A 3 37.25 -16.65 -20.41
N LEU A 4 37.34 -15.90 -21.51
CA LEU A 4 37.35 -14.42 -21.50
C LEU A 4 35.96 -13.84 -21.23
N LEU A 5 34.91 -14.55 -21.63
CA LEU A 5 33.53 -14.18 -21.31
C LEU A 5 33.20 -14.51 -19.84
N LEU A 6 33.76 -15.60 -19.30
CA LEU A 6 33.72 -15.97 -17.89
C LEU A 6 34.55 -14.98 -17.02
N GLU A 7 35.74 -14.58 -17.49
CA GLU A 7 36.55 -13.51 -16.88
C GLU A 7 35.74 -12.20 -16.85
N TRP A 8 35.03 -11.87 -17.94
CA TRP A 8 34.13 -10.70 -17.96
C TRP A 8 32.93 -10.83 -17.02
N SER A 9 32.20 -11.95 -17.04
CA SER A 9 31.03 -12.14 -16.16
C SER A 9 31.41 -12.09 -14.68
N ASN A 10 32.62 -12.56 -14.34
CA ASN A 10 33.13 -12.55 -12.97
C ASN A 10 33.68 -11.18 -12.55
N ASN A 11 34.33 -10.44 -13.46
CA ASN A 11 35.00 -9.16 -13.15
C ASN A 11 34.15 -7.90 -13.38
N ASN A 12 32.91 -7.99 -13.89
CA ASN A 12 32.05 -6.82 -14.15
C ASN A 12 31.34 -6.26 -12.89
N LEU A 13 32.17 -5.97 -11.88
CA LEU A 13 31.85 -5.48 -10.53
C LEU A 13 30.99 -4.20 -10.45
N ALA A 14 30.76 -3.51 -11.58
CA ALA A 14 30.00 -2.27 -11.62
C ALA A 14 28.51 -2.45 -11.98
N ARG A 15 28.14 -3.57 -12.64
CA ARG A 15 26.84 -3.67 -13.34
C ARG A 15 26.13 -5.03 -13.32
N HIS A 16 26.80 -6.15 -13.04
CA HIS A 16 26.19 -7.47 -12.78
C HIS A 16 25.08 -7.94 -13.76
N VAL A 17 25.19 -7.67 -15.08
CA VAL A 17 24.16 -8.14 -16.02
C VAL A 17 24.34 -9.63 -16.34
N VAL A 18 23.36 -10.44 -15.95
CA VAL A 18 23.27 -11.88 -16.18
C VAL A 18 22.39 -12.15 -17.42
N VAL A 19 22.61 -13.28 -18.09
CA VAL A 19 21.72 -13.79 -19.15
C VAL A 19 21.21 -15.17 -18.72
N SER A 20 19.92 -15.42 -18.91
CA SER A 20 19.22 -16.59 -18.37
C SER A 20 18.14 -17.09 -19.33
N GLU A 21 17.89 -18.40 -19.38
CA GLU A 21 16.76 -19.01 -20.09
C GLU A 21 15.62 -19.42 -19.12
N ARG A 22 15.72 -19.02 -17.84
CA ARG A 22 14.72 -19.32 -16.81
C ARG A 22 13.49 -18.41 -16.95
N ILE A 23 12.51 -18.85 -17.74
CA ILE A 23 11.24 -18.16 -17.98
C ILE A 23 10.54 -17.72 -16.69
N GLY A 24 10.62 -18.51 -15.60
CA GLY A 24 10.03 -18.17 -14.29
C GLY A 24 10.63 -16.95 -13.56
N LEU A 25 11.60 -16.25 -14.15
CA LEU A 25 12.06 -14.92 -13.71
C LEU A 25 11.20 -13.78 -14.29
N LEU A 26 10.43 -14.05 -15.34
CA LEU A 26 9.39 -13.17 -15.86
C LEU A 26 8.17 -13.23 -14.94
N ARG A 27 7.37 -12.16 -14.91
CA ARG A 27 6.02 -12.19 -14.34
C ARG A 27 4.99 -12.04 -15.44
N SER A 28 3.91 -12.82 -15.33
CA SER A 28 2.73 -12.66 -16.17
C SER A 28 1.64 -11.93 -15.40
N TYR A 29 0.93 -11.03 -16.08
CA TYR A 29 -0.19 -10.26 -15.55
C TYR A 29 -1.23 -9.99 -16.64
N LYS A 30 -2.51 -9.96 -16.28
CA LYS A 30 -3.59 -9.67 -17.23
C LYS A 30 -3.73 -8.18 -17.52
N GLY A 31 -3.97 -7.83 -18.78
CA GLY A 31 -4.25 -6.46 -19.20
C GLY A 31 -5.56 -5.91 -18.63
N TYR A 32 -5.59 -4.60 -18.33
CA TYR A 32 -6.73 -3.99 -17.62
C TYR A 32 -8.06 -3.99 -18.39
N ARG A 33 -8.01 -4.06 -19.73
CA ARG A 33 -9.21 -4.18 -20.58
C ARG A 33 -9.15 -5.41 -21.49
N SER A 34 -7.96 -5.81 -21.97
CA SER A 34 -7.84 -7.00 -22.83
C SER A 34 -8.07 -8.32 -22.07
N ASN A 35 -7.77 -8.35 -20.76
CA ASN A 35 -7.77 -9.56 -19.93
C ASN A 35 -6.80 -10.68 -20.45
N ILE A 36 -5.92 -10.34 -21.40
CA ILE A 36 -4.89 -11.22 -21.97
C ILE A 36 -3.68 -11.25 -21.02
N GLU A 37 -3.07 -12.42 -20.83
CA GLU A 37 -1.80 -12.55 -20.11
C GLU A 37 -0.66 -11.90 -20.90
N ASN A 38 -0.02 -10.92 -20.27
CA ASN A 38 1.13 -10.21 -20.79
C ASN A 38 2.33 -10.43 -19.86
N VAL A 39 3.51 -10.55 -20.45
CA VAL A 39 4.72 -11.08 -19.82
C VAL A 39 5.76 -9.97 -19.64
N PHE A 40 6.37 -9.90 -18.46
CA PHE A 40 7.20 -8.78 -18.01
C PHE A 40 8.52 -9.24 -17.39
N ASN A 41 9.64 -8.75 -17.93
CA ASN A 41 10.92 -8.78 -17.21
C ASN A 41 10.98 -7.64 -16.21
N ILE A 42 10.68 -7.98 -14.97
CA ILE A 42 10.74 -7.08 -13.81
C ILE A 42 12.11 -7.07 -13.12
N THR A 43 13.09 -7.86 -13.57
CA THR A 43 14.46 -7.81 -13.03
C THR A 43 15.15 -6.51 -13.47
N LEU A 44 16.28 -6.16 -12.84
CA LEU A 44 17.09 -4.98 -13.20
C LEU A 44 18.49 -5.34 -13.74
N ASP A 45 18.78 -6.63 -13.73
CA ASP A 45 20.09 -7.24 -13.86
C ASP A 45 20.07 -8.48 -14.77
N GLN A 46 18.91 -9.06 -15.12
CA GLN A 46 18.87 -10.33 -15.85
C GLN A 46 18.15 -10.17 -17.19
N ILE A 47 18.83 -10.51 -18.28
CA ILE A 47 18.22 -10.60 -19.61
C ILE A 47 17.73 -12.03 -19.81
N ILE A 48 16.45 -12.17 -20.10
CA ILE A 48 15.77 -13.48 -20.14
C ILE A 48 15.50 -13.84 -21.60
N ILE A 49 16.10 -14.93 -22.07
CA ILE A 49 15.84 -15.51 -23.38
C ILE A 49 14.58 -16.39 -23.26
N ASN A 50 13.74 -16.38 -24.30
CA ASN A 50 12.55 -17.22 -24.39
C ASN A 50 12.85 -18.47 -25.24
N PRO A 51 13.27 -19.61 -24.65
CA PRO A 51 13.58 -20.82 -25.42
C PRO A 51 12.36 -21.41 -26.14
N SER A 52 11.14 -21.10 -25.67
CA SER A 52 9.87 -21.50 -26.29
C SER A 52 9.37 -20.52 -27.36
N HIS A 53 10.23 -19.64 -27.88
CA HIS A 53 9.85 -18.77 -28.98
C HIS A 53 9.91 -19.51 -30.32
N LYS A 54 8.87 -19.41 -31.15
CA LYS A 54 8.68 -20.16 -32.42
C LYS A 54 9.89 -20.17 -33.37
N LYS A 55 10.63 -19.06 -33.43
CA LYS A 55 11.86 -18.96 -34.25
C LYS A 55 13.02 -19.79 -33.66
N LEU A 56 13.12 -19.89 -32.34
CA LEU A 56 14.13 -20.69 -31.63
C LEU A 56 13.79 -22.19 -31.60
N GLU A 57 12.52 -22.56 -31.68
CA GLU A 57 12.10 -23.97 -31.85
C GLU A 57 12.61 -24.57 -33.17
N THR A 58 12.81 -23.73 -34.20
CA THR A 58 13.16 -24.15 -35.57
C THR A 58 14.59 -23.78 -35.99
N ASN A 59 15.23 -22.80 -35.33
CA ASN A 59 16.55 -22.31 -35.68
C ASN A 59 17.39 -21.91 -34.46
N THR A 60 18.71 -21.95 -34.59
CA THR A 60 19.63 -21.38 -33.59
C THR A 60 19.56 -19.85 -33.59
N LEU A 61 19.79 -19.20 -32.44
CA LEU A 61 19.80 -17.74 -32.34
C LEU A 61 20.78 -17.10 -33.34
N SER A 62 21.91 -17.76 -33.63
CA SER A 62 22.90 -17.34 -34.64
C SER A 62 22.28 -17.10 -36.02
N LYS A 63 21.33 -17.95 -36.45
CA LYS A 63 20.62 -17.82 -37.72
C LYS A 63 19.61 -16.68 -37.66
N ILE A 64 18.78 -16.64 -36.62
CA ILE A 64 17.68 -15.67 -36.47
C ILE A 64 18.23 -14.23 -36.37
N LEU A 65 19.48 -14.03 -35.91
CA LEU A 65 20.16 -12.73 -35.99
C LEU A 65 20.31 -12.20 -37.43
N ASN A 66 20.30 -13.05 -38.46
CA ASN A 66 20.31 -12.62 -39.86
C ASN A 66 18.92 -12.10 -40.30
N ASP A 67 17.82 -12.62 -39.75
CA ASP A 67 16.44 -12.18 -40.01
C ASP A 67 16.18 -10.74 -39.52
N TYR A 68 16.98 -10.26 -38.55
CA TYR A 68 16.93 -8.89 -38.01
C TYR A 68 17.93 -7.93 -38.66
N LYS A 69 18.57 -8.32 -39.76
CA LYS A 69 19.26 -7.34 -40.63
C LYS A 69 18.21 -6.44 -41.29
N PRO A 70 18.52 -5.17 -41.60
CA PRO A 70 17.59 -4.35 -42.38
C PRO A 70 17.58 -4.86 -43.84
N GLU A 71 16.42 -5.26 -44.33
CA GLU A 71 16.27 -5.86 -45.67
C GLU A 71 16.41 -4.85 -46.83
N TYR A 72 16.79 -5.37 -48.01
CA TYR A 72 16.82 -4.63 -49.28
C TYR A 72 16.07 -5.39 -50.39
N SER A 73 14.75 -5.24 -50.44
CA SER A 73 13.96 -5.70 -51.59
C SER A 73 14.26 -4.86 -52.84
N LYS A 74 14.12 -5.43 -54.05
CA LYS A 74 14.34 -4.70 -55.32
C LYS A 74 13.47 -3.42 -55.36
N SER A 75 12.22 -3.49 -54.92
CA SER A 75 11.32 -2.33 -54.89
C SER A 75 11.75 -1.24 -53.88
N TYR A 76 12.29 -1.60 -52.72
CA TYR A 76 12.86 -0.61 -51.79
C TYR A 76 14.12 0.05 -52.38
N CYS A 77 14.97 -0.72 -53.07
CA CYS A 77 16.07 -0.16 -53.85
C CYS A 77 15.56 0.81 -54.93
N GLU A 78 14.53 0.45 -55.70
CA GLU A 78 13.93 1.29 -56.75
C GLU A 78 13.37 2.60 -56.19
N GLN A 79 12.61 2.56 -55.09
CA GLN A 79 12.09 3.76 -54.41
C GLN A 79 13.22 4.66 -53.88
N LYS A 80 14.29 4.07 -53.34
CA LYS A 80 15.47 4.81 -52.87
C LYS A 80 16.28 5.42 -54.02
N VAL A 81 16.50 4.69 -55.10
CA VAL A 81 17.17 5.19 -56.31
C VAL A 81 16.36 6.34 -56.92
N GLN A 82 15.04 6.17 -57.04
CA GLN A 82 14.15 7.19 -57.57
C GLN A 82 14.17 8.48 -56.72
N SER A 83 14.13 8.37 -55.39
CA SER A 83 14.12 9.53 -54.49
C SER A 83 15.48 10.23 -54.35
N GLU A 84 16.59 9.49 -54.28
CA GLU A 84 17.93 10.05 -53.99
C GLU A 84 18.76 10.41 -55.23
N LEU A 85 18.54 9.75 -56.38
CA LEU A 85 19.33 9.97 -57.60
C LEU A 85 18.59 10.73 -58.72
N ILE A 86 17.26 10.60 -58.81
CA ILE A 86 16.46 11.08 -59.97
C ILE A 86 15.33 12.05 -59.58
N GLY A 87 14.99 12.15 -58.30
CA GLY A 87 14.01 13.07 -57.73
C GLY A 87 14.42 14.55 -57.73
N SER A 88 13.47 15.43 -57.40
CA SER A 88 13.63 16.89 -57.46
C SER A 88 14.48 17.46 -56.32
N LEU A 89 15.81 17.39 -56.50
CA LEU A 89 16.86 18.22 -55.88
C LEU A 89 16.56 18.85 -54.49
N PRO A 90 16.93 18.15 -53.40
CA PRO A 90 17.46 18.81 -52.21
C PRO A 90 18.69 19.67 -52.58
N LYS A 91 19.02 20.65 -51.73
CA LYS A 91 20.16 21.55 -51.98
C LYS A 91 21.48 20.77 -52.05
N ARG A 92 22.45 21.30 -52.82
CA ARG A 92 23.74 20.68 -53.22
C ARG A 92 24.61 20.02 -52.11
N ARG A 93 24.28 20.13 -50.83
CA ARG A 93 25.04 19.58 -49.70
C ARG A 93 24.49 18.25 -49.17
N ASP A 94 23.22 17.93 -49.42
CA ASP A 94 22.50 16.83 -48.75
C ASP A 94 22.29 15.60 -49.65
N ARG A 95 23.26 15.31 -50.53
CA ARG A 95 23.29 14.05 -51.33
C ARG A 95 23.82 12.89 -50.48
N THR A 96 23.01 12.42 -49.54
CA THR A 96 23.20 11.08 -48.95
C THR A 96 22.83 10.02 -49.98
N PHE A 97 23.69 9.01 -50.15
CA PHE A 97 23.53 7.94 -51.15
C PHE A 97 23.25 6.58 -50.49
N ILE A 98 22.56 5.71 -51.23
CA ILE A 98 22.49 4.26 -51.02
C ILE A 98 23.92 3.68 -50.88
N PRO A 99 24.33 3.21 -49.69
CA PRO A 99 25.68 2.70 -49.47
C PRO A 99 25.86 1.30 -50.10
N PRO A 100 27.08 0.91 -50.53
CA PRO A 100 28.33 1.69 -50.57
C PRO A 100 28.48 2.59 -51.81
N PHE A 101 27.46 2.65 -52.67
CA PHE A 101 27.52 3.27 -54.00
C PHE A 101 27.35 4.81 -53.94
N THR A 102 27.60 5.50 -55.05
CA THR A 102 27.28 6.93 -55.22
C THR A 102 26.86 7.21 -56.66
N ALA A 103 26.35 8.41 -56.96
CA ALA A 103 26.10 8.85 -58.34
C ALA A 103 27.34 8.69 -59.25
N ASN A 104 28.56 8.85 -58.72
CA ASN A 104 29.78 8.63 -59.50
C ASN A 104 30.00 7.15 -59.83
N THR A 105 29.55 6.22 -58.98
CA THR A 105 29.63 4.78 -59.23
C THR A 105 28.66 4.34 -60.33
N PHE A 106 27.52 5.03 -60.48
CA PHE A 106 26.54 4.78 -61.54
C PHE A 106 26.63 5.78 -62.68
N LYS A 107 27.74 6.53 -62.82
CA LYS A 107 27.86 7.65 -63.76
C LYS A 107 27.54 7.21 -65.20
N GLU A 108 28.08 6.09 -65.65
CA GLU A 108 27.83 5.54 -67.00
C GLU A 108 26.35 5.25 -67.25
N VAL A 109 25.63 4.75 -66.24
CA VAL A 109 24.18 4.50 -66.33
C VAL A 109 23.40 5.81 -66.32
N LEU A 110 23.80 6.78 -65.49
CA LEU A 110 23.17 8.10 -65.40
C LEU A 110 23.36 8.97 -66.64
N ASP A 111 24.55 8.91 -67.26
CA ASP A 111 24.93 9.72 -68.43
C ASP A 111 24.46 9.10 -69.76
N SER A 112 24.11 7.81 -69.80
CA SER A 112 23.58 7.14 -71.00
C SER A 112 22.21 7.68 -71.48
N ASP A 113 21.82 7.48 -72.74
CA ASP A 113 20.52 7.93 -73.27
C ASP A 113 19.30 7.09 -72.82
N ASN A 114 19.46 6.17 -71.87
CA ASN A 114 18.36 5.32 -71.39
C ASN A 114 17.21 6.14 -70.74
N PRO A 115 15.94 5.76 -70.91
CA PRO A 115 14.81 6.40 -70.23
C PRO A 115 14.90 6.26 -68.71
N LYS A 116 14.30 7.20 -67.96
CA LYS A 116 14.44 7.30 -66.49
C LYS A 116 14.07 6.00 -65.76
N SER A 117 13.03 5.29 -66.19
CA SER A 117 12.64 3.99 -65.63
C SER A 117 13.75 2.94 -65.75
N LEU A 118 14.31 2.77 -66.95
CA LEU A 118 15.38 1.81 -67.21
C LEU A 118 16.70 2.17 -66.50
N LYS A 119 16.94 3.47 -66.22
CA LYS A 119 18.04 3.92 -65.35
C LYS A 119 17.79 3.53 -63.88
N ILE A 120 16.57 3.73 -63.36
CA ILE A 120 16.20 3.31 -61.99
C ILE A 120 16.38 1.80 -61.86
N GLU A 121 15.84 1.02 -62.79
CA GLU A 121 15.92 -0.45 -62.78
C GLU A 121 17.36 -0.96 -62.76
N LYS A 122 18.20 -0.56 -63.75
CA LYS A 122 19.58 -1.05 -63.86
C LYS A 122 20.42 -0.73 -62.62
N ILE A 123 20.24 0.46 -62.03
CA ILE A 123 20.92 0.83 -60.78
C ILE A 123 20.41 -0.01 -59.61
N SER A 124 19.09 -0.20 -59.51
CA SER A 124 18.47 -0.95 -58.41
C SER A 124 18.79 -2.43 -58.44
N GLU A 125 18.92 -3.03 -59.63
CA GLU A 125 19.39 -4.41 -59.82
C GLU A 125 20.84 -4.58 -59.34
N GLN A 126 21.75 -3.67 -59.72
CA GLN A 126 23.14 -3.70 -59.25
C GLN A 126 23.26 -3.53 -57.73
N VAL A 127 22.45 -2.64 -57.14
CA VAL A 127 22.35 -2.47 -55.68
C VAL A 127 21.82 -3.73 -55.01
N HIS A 128 20.74 -4.32 -55.53
CA HIS A 128 20.13 -5.54 -54.96
C HIS A 128 21.09 -6.74 -55.02
N ARG A 129 21.74 -6.97 -56.18
CA ARG A 129 22.74 -8.03 -56.36
C ARG A 129 23.95 -7.93 -55.43
N PHE A 130 24.29 -6.72 -54.95
CA PHE A 130 25.33 -6.54 -53.92
C PHE A 130 24.88 -7.05 -52.56
N PHE A 131 23.64 -6.77 -52.15
CA PHE A 131 23.08 -7.29 -50.90
C PHE A 131 22.79 -8.80 -50.94
N GLU A 132 22.61 -9.38 -52.14
CA GLU A 132 22.60 -10.83 -52.35
C GLU A 132 24.02 -11.49 -52.36
N GLY A 133 25.11 -10.73 -52.24
CA GLY A 133 26.49 -11.25 -52.34
C GLY A 133 26.98 -11.57 -53.76
N LYS A 134 26.07 -11.65 -54.75
CA LYS A 134 26.29 -12.00 -56.17
C LYS A 134 27.02 -10.92 -57.00
N GLY A 135 27.90 -10.14 -56.36
CA GLY A 135 28.52 -8.92 -56.89
C GLY A 135 30.05 -8.82 -56.81
N GLY A 136 30.74 -9.72 -56.10
CA GLY A 136 32.22 -9.79 -56.08
C GLY A 136 32.90 -8.54 -55.51
N PHE A 137 32.79 -8.33 -54.20
CA PHE A 137 33.11 -7.06 -53.54
C PHE A 137 34.41 -7.10 -52.70
N GLN A 138 35.11 -5.96 -52.63
CA GLN A 138 36.32 -5.77 -51.83
C GLN A 138 36.15 -4.61 -50.85
N PHE A 139 36.04 -4.87 -49.54
CA PHE A 139 36.01 -3.81 -48.52
C PHE A 139 37.28 -2.96 -48.51
N THR A 140 38.42 -3.50 -48.94
CA THR A 140 39.70 -2.79 -49.06
C THR A 140 39.62 -1.58 -50.02
N SER A 141 38.64 -1.54 -50.92
CA SER A 141 38.35 -0.39 -51.79
C SER A 141 37.52 0.72 -51.11
N LEU A 142 36.94 0.47 -49.93
CA LEU A 142 36.06 1.41 -49.26
C LEU A 142 36.80 2.35 -48.30
N THR A 143 36.39 3.62 -48.30
CA THR A 143 36.70 4.51 -47.18
C THR A 143 35.97 4.04 -45.92
N PRO A 144 36.52 4.29 -44.71
CA PRO A 144 35.91 3.82 -43.46
C PRO A 144 34.50 4.36 -43.23
N ASN A 145 34.18 5.53 -43.77
CA ASN A 145 32.84 6.11 -43.72
C ASN A 145 31.84 5.39 -44.64
N LYS A 146 32.26 4.93 -45.83
CA LYS A 146 31.43 4.05 -46.68
C LYS A 146 31.23 2.69 -46.03
N LEU A 147 32.30 2.09 -45.49
CA LEU A 147 32.24 0.82 -44.76
C LEU A 147 31.21 0.91 -43.62
N LYS A 148 31.27 1.96 -42.79
CA LYS A 148 30.28 2.24 -41.74
C LYS A 148 28.83 2.25 -42.26
N GLN A 149 28.61 2.78 -43.45
CA GLN A 149 27.27 2.94 -44.00
C GLN A 149 26.68 1.63 -44.56
N CYS A 150 27.51 0.65 -44.97
CA CYS A 150 27.06 -0.66 -45.45
C CYS A 150 27.26 -1.82 -44.45
N PHE A 151 27.97 -1.59 -43.34
CA PHE A 151 28.41 -2.62 -42.38
C PHE A 151 27.27 -3.53 -41.88
N ASP A 152 26.18 -2.94 -41.41
CA ASP A 152 25.05 -3.62 -40.75
C ASP A 152 24.35 -4.67 -41.64
N TYR A 153 24.49 -4.55 -42.97
CA TYR A 153 23.85 -5.42 -43.96
C TYR A 153 24.72 -6.62 -44.36
N VAL A 154 26.04 -6.43 -44.41
CA VAL A 154 26.99 -7.40 -45.01
C VAL A 154 27.67 -8.30 -44.00
N VAL A 155 27.62 -7.99 -42.70
CA VAL A 155 28.02 -8.93 -41.63
C VAL A 155 27.11 -10.17 -41.69
N ASP A 156 27.67 -11.36 -41.52
CA ASP A 156 26.89 -12.57 -41.29
C ASP A 156 26.97 -12.96 -39.81
N TRP A 157 25.83 -12.87 -39.12
CA TRP A 157 25.75 -13.18 -37.69
C TRP A 157 25.71 -14.68 -37.42
N ASN A 158 25.25 -15.50 -38.36
CA ASN A 158 25.32 -16.95 -38.25
C ASN A 158 26.77 -17.41 -38.31
N GLU A 159 27.50 -17.02 -39.36
CA GLU A 159 28.91 -17.43 -39.51
C GLU A 159 29.83 -16.78 -38.46
N THR A 160 29.45 -15.62 -37.90
CA THR A 160 30.17 -15.00 -36.78
C THR A 160 30.00 -15.78 -35.46
N PHE A 161 28.80 -16.33 -35.19
CA PHE A 161 28.40 -16.84 -33.87
C PHE A 161 27.92 -18.30 -33.81
N GLY A 162 27.91 -19.06 -34.91
CA GLY A 162 27.26 -20.37 -35.03
C GLY A 162 27.80 -21.51 -34.14
N ASP A 163 28.93 -21.31 -33.45
CA ASP A 163 29.50 -22.23 -32.44
C ASP A 163 29.13 -21.85 -30.99
N LEU A 164 28.30 -20.83 -30.79
CA LEU A 164 27.90 -20.33 -29.48
C LEU A 164 26.43 -20.63 -29.16
N SER A 165 26.14 -20.87 -27.88
CA SER A 165 24.77 -20.98 -27.38
C SER A 165 24.04 -19.62 -27.37
N SER A 166 22.70 -19.65 -27.33
CA SER A 166 21.86 -18.44 -27.26
C SER A 166 22.28 -17.50 -26.11
N VAL A 167 22.55 -18.08 -24.93
CA VAL A 167 23.07 -17.37 -23.75
C VAL A 167 24.39 -16.66 -24.06
N GLU A 168 25.37 -17.37 -24.61
CA GLU A 168 26.69 -16.81 -24.94
C GLU A 168 26.60 -15.69 -25.99
N ILE A 169 25.73 -15.85 -27.00
CA ILE A 169 25.48 -14.83 -28.04
C ILE A 169 24.95 -13.54 -27.42
N VAL A 170 23.90 -13.62 -26.59
CA VAL A 170 23.34 -12.43 -25.93
C VAL A 170 24.34 -11.82 -24.95
N GLN A 171 25.12 -12.62 -24.23
CA GLN A 171 26.23 -12.14 -23.40
C GLN A 171 27.27 -11.36 -24.22
N TRP A 172 27.68 -11.83 -25.41
CA TRP A 172 28.60 -11.10 -26.29
C TRP A 172 28.04 -9.76 -26.77
N LEU A 173 26.79 -9.75 -27.25
CA LEU A 173 26.11 -8.53 -27.70
C LEU A 173 26.04 -7.48 -26.58
N VAL A 174 25.66 -7.90 -25.37
CA VAL A 174 25.55 -7.03 -24.18
C VAL A 174 26.93 -6.56 -23.70
N ALA A 175 27.93 -7.45 -23.64
CA ALA A 175 29.29 -7.11 -23.22
C ALA A 175 29.95 -6.03 -24.10
N ILE A 176 29.75 -6.13 -25.42
CA ILE A 176 30.25 -5.12 -26.36
C ILE A 176 29.51 -3.79 -26.19
N LYS A 177 28.19 -3.81 -25.98
CA LYS A 177 27.39 -2.58 -25.86
C LYS A 177 27.52 -1.89 -24.49
N MET A 178 27.91 -2.61 -23.44
CA MET A 178 28.07 -2.06 -22.08
C MET A 178 29.53 -1.76 -21.68
N GLY A 179 30.52 -2.35 -22.37
CA GLY A 179 31.94 -2.26 -22.05
C GLY A 179 32.39 -3.20 -20.90
N THR A 180 33.67 -3.55 -20.87
CA THR A 180 34.31 -4.27 -19.74
C THR A 180 34.59 -3.37 -18.56
N PHE A 181 35.34 -2.28 -18.79
CA PHE A 181 35.90 -1.40 -17.76
C PHE A 181 35.82 0.10 -18.10
N PHE A 182 35.59 0.42 -19.38
CA PHE A 182 35.50 1.76 -19.96
C PHE A 182 34.80 1.65 -21.32
N ASN A 183 34.27 2.75 -21.84
CA ASN A 183 33.74 2.81 -23.19
C ASN A 183 34.89 3.11 -24.17
N LEU A 184 34.89 2.49 -25.36
CA LEU A 184 35.84 2.84 -26.43
C LEU A 184 35.39 4.16 -27.10
N PRO A 185 36.24 5.22 -27.14
CA PRO A 185 35.84 6.49 -27.73
C PRO A 185 35.67 6.40 -29.25
N THR A 186 34.51 6.89 -29.72
CA THR A 186 34.17 7.04 -31.16
C THR A 186 34.72 8.34 -31.78
N ASP A 187 35.34 9.22 -30.99
CA ASP A 187 36.31 10.21 -31.45
C ASP A 187 37.27 10.66 -30.33
N PHE A 188 38.45 11.14 -30.73
CA PHE A 188 39.59 11.37 -29.85
C PHE A 188 39.60 12.76 -29.19
N ARG A 189 38.64 13.64 -29.52
CA ARG A 189 38.62 15.05 -29.05
C ARG A 189 38.54 15.16 -27.53
N GLY A 190 37.96 14.17 -26.85
CA GLY A 190 37.86 14.11 -25.40
C GLY A 190 39.07 13.49 -24.66
N LEU A 191 40.09 12.96 -25.36
CA LEU A 191 41.18 12.23 -24.70
C LEU A 191 42.00 13.11 -23.75
N LYS A 192 42.23 14.39 -24.09
CA LYS A 192 43.04 15.32 -23.27
C LYS A 192 42.38 15.72 -21.94
N ASN A 193 41.09 15.40 -21.73
CA ASN A 193 40.29 15.88 -20.60
C ASN A 193 39.78 14.76 -19.66
N ASN A 194 40.16 13.49 -19.87
CA ASN A 194 39.65 12.36 -19.09
C ASN A 194 40.78 11.50 -18.50
N ASN A 195 40.76 11.27 -17.18
CA ASN A 195 41.77 10.50 -16.43
C ASN A 195 41.70 8.96 -16.66
N TRP A 196 41.26 8.50 -17.84
CA TRP A 196 41.21 7.07 -18.16
C TRP A 196 42.58 6.56 -18.61
N ALA A 197 43.33 5.97 -17.68
CA ALA A 197 44.55 5.22 -17.99
C ALA A 197 44.22 3.93 -18.78
N TYR A 198 44.12 4.07 -20.11
CA TYR A 198 44.18 2.97 -21.06
C TYR A 198 45.53 2.26 -20.92
N THR A 199 45.53 0.94 -20.91
CA THR A 199 46.75 0.13 -20.94
C THR A 199 46.62 -0.95 -22.00
N GLN A 200 47.75 -1.44 -22.53
CA GLN A 200 47.73 -2.39 -23.63
C GLN A 200 47.04 -3.72 -23.26
N ASP A 201 47.15 -4.16 -21.99
CA ASP A 201 46.43 -5.33 -21.46
C ASP A 201 44.90 -5.08 -21.41
N LYS A 202 44.48 -3.96 -20.81
CA LYS A 202 43.06 -3.55 -20.74
C LYS A 202 42.41 -3.49 -22.13
N LEU A 203 43.14 -2.98 -23.13
CA LEU A 203 42.66 -2.94 -24.51
C LEU A 203 42.60 -4.34 -25.13
N LYS A 204 43.65 -5.16 -25.02
CA LYS A 204 43.68 -6.56 -25.54
C LYS A 204 42.56 -7.46 -24.98
N LYS A 205 42.03 -7.14 -23.79
CA LYS A 205 40.91 -7.84 -23.13
C LYS A 205 39.50 -7.31 -23.48
N HIS A 206 39.36 -6.20 -24.20
CA HIS A 206 38.02 -5.63 -24.48
C HIS A 206 37.25 -6.44 -25.57
N PRO A 207 35.99 -6.86 -25.31
CA PRO A 207 35.19 -7.75 -26.17
C PRO A 207 35.18 -7.41 -27.66
N LEU A 208 35.07 -6.12 -27.99
CA LEU A 208 35.02 -5.63 -29.37
C LEU A 208 36.21 -6.11 -30.22
N PHE A 209 37.43 -6.13 -29.66
CA PHE A 209 38.61 -6.61 -30.39
C PHE A 209 38.61 -8.13 -30.62
N LYS A 210 37.94 -8.91 -29.76
CA LYS A 210 37.78 -10.35 -29.94
C LYS A 210 36.69 -10.68 -30.95
N LEU A 211 35.59 -9.93 -30.98
CA LEU A 211 34.55 -10.11 -32.02
C LEU A 211 35.09 -9.80 -33.42
N LEU A 212 35.91 -8.76 -33.59
CA LEU A 212 36.45 -8.37 -34.90
C LEU A 212 37.22 -9.47 -35.63
N VAL A 213 37.89 -10.38 -34.91
CA VAL A 213 38.58 -11.55 -35.49
C VAL A 213 37.58 -12.65 -35.91
N ARG A 214 36.42 -12.70 -35.23
CA ARG A 214 35.32 -13.62 -35.50
C ARG A 214 34.32 -13.13 -36.53
N LEU A 215 34.25 -11.84 -36.83
CA LEU A 215 33.31 -11.31 -37.82
C LEU A 215 33.45 -12.08 -39.15
N ARG A 216 32.33 -12.54 -39.66
CA ARG A 216 32.16 -13.07 -41.00
C ARG A 216 31.20 -12.16 -41.77
N PHE A 217 31.24 -12.29 -43.08
CA PHE A 217 30.49 -11.46 -44.01
C PHE A 217 29.83 -12.38 -45.04
N ILE A 218 28.77 -11.88 -45.68
CA ILE A 218 28.06 -12.61 -46.74
C ILE A 218 29.01 -13.01 -47.88
N GLU A 219 28.64 -14.05 -48.63
CA GLU A 219 29.47 -14.58 -49.71
C GLU A 219 29.84 -13.49 -50.74
N GLY A 220 31.04 -13.58 -51.30
CA GLY A 220 31.56 -12.61 -52.26
C GLY A 220 32.09 -11.31 -51.66
N VAL A 221 32.12 -11.13 -50.33
CA VAL A 221 32.57 -9.89 -49.66
C VAL A 221 33.91 -10.07 -48.93
N ASN A 222 34.99 -9.55 -49.51
CA ASN A 222 36.35 -9.65 -48.94
C ASN A 222 36.63 -8.58 -47.86
N ALA A 223 36.80 -9.01 -46.61
CA ALA A 223 37.03 -8.17 -45.42
C ALA A 223 38.36 -7.38 -45.44
N PRO A 224 38.45 -6.20 -44.76
CA PRO A 224 39.70 -5.49 -44.58
C PRO A 224 40.54 -6.12 -43.45
N ASN A 225 41.87 -5.95 -43.47
CA ASN A 225 42.71 -6.38 -42.35
C ASN A 225 42.48 -5.48 -41.12
N PHE A 226 41.64 -5.94 -40.19
CA PHE A 226 41.30 -5.21 -38.99
C PHE A 226 42.48 -4.97 -38.04
N SER A 227 43.57 -5.77 -38.08
CA SER A 227 44.71 -5.57 -37.17
C SER A 227 45.31 -4.18 -37.32
N LEU A 228 45.64 -3.78 -38.54
CA LEU A 228 46.26 -2.47 -38.83
C LEU A 228 45.39 -1.29 -38.33
N LEU A 229 44.06 -1.44 -38.36
CA LEU A 229 43.11 -0.43 -37.88
C LEU A 229 43.00 -0.43 -36.35
N VAL A 230 43.09 -1.61 -35.72
CA VAL A 230 43.20 -1.79 -34.27
C VAL A 230 44.51 -1.24 -33.74
N ASP A 231 45.61 -1.45 -34.46
CA ASP A 231 46.96 -1.01 -34.08
C ASP A 231 47.09 0.53 -34.16
N GLU A 232 46.58 1.17 -35.23
CA GLU A 232 46.48 2.63 -35.31
C GLU A 232 45.66 3.21 -34.15
N TYR A 233 44.48 2.63 -33.88
CA TYR A 233 43.59 3.08 -32.82
C TYR A 233 44.19 2.88 -31.41
N THR A 234 44.84 1.73 -31.18
CA THR A 234 45.50 1.40 -29.91
C THR A 234 46.67 2.35 -29.64
N ASN A 235 47.47 2.64 -30.67
CA ASN A 235 48.55 3.63 -30.57
C ASN A 235 48.00 5.03 -30.23
N ALA A 236 46.92 5.46 -30.89
CA ALA A 236 46.26 6.74 -30.62
C ALA A 236 45.66 6.86 -29.20
N LEU A 237 45.24 5.75 -28.58
CA LEU A 237 44.76 5.73 -27.18
C LEU A 237 45.89 5.71 -26.15
N LEU A 238 47.02 5.06 -26.44
CA LEU A 238 48.14 4.92 -25.50
C LEU A 238 49.12 6.11 -25.55
N ASN A 239 49.41 6.60 -26.75
CA ASN A 239 50.43 7.63 -27.00
C ASN A 239 49.83 8.97 -27.47
N GLY A 240 48.52 9.04 -27.66
CA GLY A 240 47.81 10.22 -28.17
C GLY A 240 47.85 10.37 -29.69
N THR A 241 47.08 11.34 -30.21
CA THR A 241 47.08 11.70 -31.63
C THR A 241 46.45 13.10 -31.84
N ASP A 242 46.84 13.78 -32.91
CA ASP A 242 46.18 15.01 -33.39
C ASP A 242 45.00 14.72 -34.34
N LYS A 243 44.82 13.46 -34.77
CA LYS A 243 43.64 13.05 -35.54
C LYS A 243 42.40 13.17 -34.65
N THR A 244 41.30 13.74 -35.17
CA THR A 244 40.03 13.76 -34.43
C THR A 244 39.36 12.39 -34.39
N ARG A 245 39.54 11.56 -35.42
CA ARG A 245 39.01 10.18 -35.55
C ARG A 245 39.99 9.31 -36.32
N SER A 246 40.02 8.01 -36.02
CA SER A 246 40.64 6.98 -36.89
C SER A 246 39.57 6.31 -37.78
N PRO A 247 39.97 5.52 -38.80
CA PRO A 247 39.10 4.55 -39.47
C PRO A 247 38.27 3.69 -38.50
N PHE A 248 38.93 3.22 -37.43
CA PHE A 248 38.37 2.28 -36.46
C PHE A 248 37.25 2.88 -35.62
N CYS A 249 37.30 4.18 -35.32
CA CYS A 249 36.22 4.91 -34.66
C CYS A 249 34.86 4.76 -35.39
N PHE A 250 34.88 4.68 -36.72
CA PHE A 250 33.67 4.48 -37.52
C PHE A 250 33.18 3.02 -37.46
N ILE A 251 34.09 2.04 -37.41
CA ILE A 251 33.75 0.61 -37.23
C ILE A 251 33.09 0.38 -35.87
N ILE A 252 33.66 0.91 -34.78
CA ILE A 252 33.07 0.87 -33.43
C ILE A 252 31.64 1.42 -33.46
N GLN A 253 31.45 2.63 -34.01
CA GLN A 253 30.13 3.28 -34.07
C GLN A 253 29.10 2.47 -34.88
N SER A 254 29.53 1.70 -35.88
CA SER A 254 28.65 0.87 -36.72
C SER A 254 28.28 -0.43 -36.01
N LEU A 255 29.27 -1.14 -35.49
CA LEU A 255 29.08 -2.37 -34.72
C LEU A 255 28.19 -2.13 -33.48
N GLU A 256 28.40 -1.02 -32.76
CA GLU A 256 27.54 -0.61 -31.65
C GLU A 256 26.10 -0.25 -32.06
N LYS A 257 25.87 0.16 -33.30
CA LYS A 257 24.52 0.45 -33.85
C LYS A 257 23.84 -0.84 -34.31
N ALA A 258 24.55 -1.72 -35.00
CA ALA A 258 24.04 -3.02 -35.42
C ALA A 258 23.62 -3.86 -34.20
N ILE A 259 24.50 -4.00 -33.21
CA ILE A 259 24.21 -4.70 -31.95
C ILE A 259 23.04 -4.06 -31.19
N ALA A 260 22.96 -2.73 -31.17
CA ALA A 260 21.81 -2.02 -30.59
C ALA A 260 20.49 -2.33 -31.31
N SER A 261 20.51 -2.44 -32.63
CA SER A 261 19.33 -2.74 -33.44
C SER A 261 18.89 -4.20 -33.27
N LEU A 262 19.83 -5.15 -33.24
CA LEU A 262 19.56 -6.57 -32.98
C LEU A 262 18.93 -6.78 -31.59
N LEU A 263 19.51 -6.19 -30.54
CA LEU A 263 18.97 -6.28 -29.18
C LEU A 263 17.60 -5.58 -29.03
N GLN A 264 17.28 -4.60 -29.89
CA GLN A 264 15.96 -3.96 -29.93
C GLN A 264 14.94 -4.85 -30.66
N ALA A 265 15.30 -5.43 -31.80
CA ALA A 265 14.41 -6.26 -32.61
C ALA A 265 14.10 -7.61 -31.95
N LEU A 266 15.12 -8.28 -31.36
CA LEU A 266 14.94 -9.49 -30.55
C LEU A 266 13.98 -9.27 -29.37
N ALA A 267 13.94 -8.05 -28.82
CA ALA A 267 13.09 -7.71 -27.68
C ALA A 267 11.66 -7.33 -28.10
N GLN A 268 11.49 -6.74 -29.30
CA GLN A 268 10.18 -6.50 -29.91
C GLN A 268 9.50 -7.80 -30.35
N ASP A 269 10.26 -8.76 -30.87
CA ASP A 269 9.77 -10.08 -31.30
C ASP A 269 9.57 -11.07 -30.14
N GLY A 270 9.82 -10.69 -28.88
CA GLY A 270 9.65 -11.56 -27.71
C GLY A 270 10.64 -12.74 -27.61
N VAL A 271 11.72 -12.73 -28.41
CA VAL A 271 12.83 -13.70 -28.34
C VAL A 271 13.64 -13.51 -27.06
N ILE A 272 13.83 -12.25 -26.64
CA ILE A 272 14.45 -11.87 -25.37
C ILE A 272 13.60 -10.83 -24.65
N TYR A 273 13.68 -10.79 -23.33
CA TYR A 273 13.15 -9.72 -22.51
C TYR A 273 14.30 -9.06 -21.76
N LEU A 274 14.54 -7.77 -22.03
CA LEU A 274 15.53 -6.95 -21.34
C LEU A 274 14.94 -6.37 -20.03
N PRO A 275 15.74 -6.15 -18.98
CA PRO A 275 15.33 -5.38 -17.81
C PRO A 275 14.69 -4.02 -18.16
N TYR A 276 13.60 -3.65 -17.48
CA TYR A 276 12.85 -2.40 -17.73
C TYR A 276 13.73 -1.15 -17.77
N SER A 277 14.78 -1.10 -16.95
CA SER A 277 15.84 -0.10 -17.09
C SER A 277 17.22 -0.74 -17.01
N ILE A 278 17.96 -0.74 -18.11
CA ILE A 278 19.42 -0.92 -18.12
C ILE A 278 20.06 0.46 -18.36
N PRO A 279 20.53 1.19 -17.32
CA PRO A 279 21.11 2.53 -17.50
C PRO A 279 22.35 2.54 -18.41
N SER A 280 23.04 1.40 -18.53
CA SER A 280 24.20 1.20 -19.40
C SER A 280 23.85 0.82 -20.83
N LEU A 281 22.65 0.31 -21.12
CA LEU A 281 22.22 0.03 -22.49
C LEU A 281 21.57 1.29 -23.11
N ALA A 282 22.28 2.40 -23.02
CA ALA A 282 21.91 3.70 -23.55
C ALA A 282 22.07 3.71 -25.09
N LEU A 283 21.18 2.99 -25.76
CA LEU A 283 21.06 2.99 -27.22
C LEU A 283 20.59 4.40 -27.64
N ASP A 284 21.33 5.06 -28.54
CA ASP A 284 21.25 6.52 -28.76
C ASP A 284 19.84 6.95 -29.21
N LEU A 285 19.20 7.76 -28.36
CA LEU A 285 17.85 8.30 -28.58
C LEU A 285 17.69 8.99 -29.94
N ARG A 286 18.75 9.62 -30.47
CA ARG A 286 18.69 10.33 -31.76
C ARG A 286 18.68 9.41 -32.98
N LEU A 287 19.03 8.13 -32.83
CA LEU A 287 19.00 7.14 -33.92
C LEU A 287 17.83 6.16 -33.80
N MET A 288 17.18 6.07 -32.65
CA MET A 288 16.12 5.07 -32.39
C MET A 288 14.69 5.56 -32.59
N ASN A 289 14.47 6.85 -32.91
CA ASN A 289 13.13 7.32 -33.30
C ASN A 289 12.57 6.62 -34.56
N THR A 290 13.38 5.89 -35.33
CA THR A 290 12.93 5.05 -36.46
C THR A 290 12.88 3.55 -36.14
N GLN A 291 13.14 3.15 -34.89
CA GLN A 291 13.22 1.74 -34.45
C GLN A 291 12.34 1.42 -33.23
N LEU A 292 11.61 2.41 -32.70
CA LEU A 292 10.55 2.17 -31.73
C LEU A 292 9.29 1.64 -32.44
N PRO A 293 8.42 0.88 -31.75
CA PRO A 293 7.27 0.23 -32.36
C PRO A 293 6.10 1.21 -32.56
N TRP A 294 6.32 2.29 -33.31
CA TRP A 294 5.28 3.31 -33.59
C TRP A 294 4.09 2.77 -34.38
N HIS A 295 4.23 1.59 -34.99
CA HIS A 295 3.21 0.87 -35.73
C HIS A 295 2.26 0.03 -34.86
N THR A 296 2.54 -0.11 -33.55
CA THR A 296 1.59 -0.77 -32.64
C THR A 296 0.61 0.25 -32.08
N PRO A 297 -0.61 -0.14 -31.66
CA PRO A 297 -1.59 0.81 -31.11
C PRO A 297 -1.07 1.64 -29.92
N LEU A 298 -0.22 1.05 -29.06
CA LEU A 298 0.47 1.78 -28.00
C LEU A 298 1.47 2.81 -28.54
N GLY A 299 2.16 2.47 -29.63
CA GLY A 299 3.05 3.36 -30.37
C GLY A 299 2.31 4.55 -31.01
N GLU A 300 1.19 4.31 -31.67
CA GLU A 300 0.36 5.35 -32.31
C GLU A 300 -0.15 6.38 -31.29
N VAL A 301 -0.62 5.92 -30.12
CA VAL A 301 -1.00 6.82 -29.01
C VAL A 301 0.18 7.67 -28.56
N CYS A 302 1.36 7.07 -28.40
CA CYS A 302 2.58 7.79 -28.03
C CYS A 302 3.00 8.81 -29.10
N ALA A 303 2.84 8.48 -30.40
CA ALA A 303 3.13 9.38 -31.51
C ALA A 303 2.21 10.60 -31.50
N SER A 304 0.88 10.40 -31.40
CA SER A 304 -0.09 11.51 -31.39
C SER A 304 0.17 12.54 -30.28
N LEU A 305 0.62 12.09 -29.10
CA LEU A 305 1.00 12.97 -27.99
C LEU A 305 2.27 13.77 -28.28
N ILE A 306 3.20 13.24 -29.08
CA ILE A 306 4.46 13.92 -29.44
C ILE A 306 4.20 14.95 -30.55
N GLU A 307 3.32 14.64 -31.50
CA GLU A 307 2.91 15.54 -32.59
C GLU A 307 2.12 16.75 -32.07
N ASP A 308 1.27 16.57 -31.05
CA ASP A 308 0.61 17.65 -30.30
C ASP A 308 1.57 18.55 -29.48
N GLY A 309 2.89 18.33 -29.58
CA GLY A 309 3.90 19.17 -28.93
C GLY A 309 4.01 18.99 -27.41
N ASN A 310 3.57 17.86 -26.86
CA ASN A 310 3.53 17.61 -25.41
C ASN A 310 4.91 17.80 -24.74
N LYS A 311 4.92 18.60 -23.68
CA LYS A 311 6.10 18.90 -22.85
C LYS A 311 6.83 17.67 -22.28
N HIS A 312 6.15 16.54 -22.12
CA HIS A 312 6.70 15.28 -21.59
C HIS A 312 7.12 14.27 -22.68
N LYS A 313 7.38 14.72 -23.91
CA LYS A 313 7.78 13.86 -25.03
C LYS A 313 8.99 12.95 -24.75
N ASN A 314 9.95 13.40 -23.93
CA ASN A 314 11.14 12.60 -23.61
C ASN A 314 10.76 11.41 -22.71
N GLU A 315 9.84 11.64 -21.76
CA GLU A 315 9.32 10.65 -20.84
C GLU A 315 8.38 9.64 -21.53
N ILE A 316 7.65 10.08 -22.56
CA ILE A 316 6.84 9.20 -23.44
C ILE A 316 7.73 8.29 -24.29
N VAL A 317 8.76 8.85 -24.95
CA VAL A 317 9.77 8.07 -25.70
C VAL A 317 10.49 7.09 -24.77
N LEU A 318 10.84 7.53 -23.55
CA LEU A 318 11.47 6.67 -22.54
C LEU A 318 10.54 5.53 -22.08
N PHE A 319 9.25 5.81 -21.87
CA PHE A 319 8.25 4.81 -21.52
C PHE A 319 8.12 3.75 -22.61
N LEU A 320 7.78 4.16 -23.85
CA LEU A 320 7.56 3.23 -24.98
C LEU A 320 8.81 2.35 -25.22
N ARG A 321 10.00 2.95 -25.19
CA ARG A 321 11.29 2.26 -25.36
C ARG A 321 11.57 1.23 -24.27
N ASN A 322 11.24 1.53 -23.01
CA ASN A 322 11.51 0.62 -21.90
C ASN A 322 10.47 -0.52 -21.86
N VAL A 323 9.20 -0.21 -22.15
CA VAL A 323 8.10 -1.18 -22.22
C VAL A 323 8.31 -2.19 -23.34
N SER A 324 8.52 -1.74 -24.59
CA SER A 324 8.77 -2.59 -25.78
C SER A 324 10.15 -3.28 -25.82
N ARG A 325 10.82 -3.34 -24.67
CA ARG A 325 12.06 -4.10 -24.44
C ARG A 325 11.92 -5.10 -23.30
N SER A 326 10.99 -4.87 -22.38
CA SER A 326 10.79 -5.64 -21.16
C SER A 326 9.46 -6.39 -21.14
N SER A 327 8.65 -6.26 -22.18
CA SER A 327 7.33 -6.89 -22.30
C SER A 327 6.84 -7.00 -23.74
N ASN A 328 5.88 -7.88 -23.97
CA ASN A 328 5.18 -8.08 -25.25
C ASN A 328 3.97 -7.11 -25.44
N LEU A 329 3.98 -5.94 -24.80
CA LEU A 329 2.85 -4.99 -24.84
C LEU A 329 2.74 -4.26 -26.20
N GLU A 330 1.66 -4.52 -26.93
CA GLU A 330 1.36 -3.86 -28.21
C GLU A 330 0.26 -2.79 -28.13
N THR A 331 -0.76 -2.96 -27.27
CA THR A 331 -1.83 -1.95 -27.05
C THR A 331 -1.87 -1.46 -25.61
N CYS A 332 -2.56 -0.33 -25.38
CA CYS A 332 -2.82 0.21 -24.05
C CYS A 332 -3.62 -0.77 -23.18
N ASP A 333 -4.59 -1.49 -23.77
CA ASP A 333 -5.51 -2.40 -23.08
C ASP A 333 -4.83 -3.59 -22.39
N ASP A 334 -3.63 -3.94 -22.86
CA ASP A 334 -2.77 -4.98 -22.29
C ASP A 334 -2.01 -4.52 -21.04
N ILE A 335 -1.94 -3.22 -20.75
CA ILE A 335 -1.19 -2.69 -19.60
C ILE A 335 -1.87 -3.13 -18.29
N PRO A 336 -1.23 -3.95 -17.43
CA PRO A 336 -1.83 -4.39 -16.19
C PRO A 336 -1.87 -3.25 -15.16
N LEU A 337 -2.98 -3.14 -14.41
CA LEU A 337 -3.12 -2.17 -13.31
C LEU A 337 -1.92 -2.22 -12.34
N VAL A 338 -1.47 -3.43 -12.01
CA VAL A 338 -0.42 -3.68 -11.01
C VAL A 338 1.00 -3.34 -11.52
N TYR A 339 1.24 -3.35 -12.83
CA TYR A 339 2.59 -3.28 -13.43
C TYR A 339 3.40 -2.02 -13.04
N PRO A 340 2.86 -0.78 -13.07
CA PRO A 340 3.59 0.42 -12.62
C PRO A 340 4.10 0.34 -11.17
N SER A 341 3.38 -0.39 -10.30
CA SER A 341 3.68 -0.49 -8.88
C SER A 341 4.82 -1.46 -8.55
N ASP A 342 5.00 -2.53 -9.34
CA ASP A 342 6.14 -3.44 -9.22
C ASP A 342 7.42 -2.71 -9.60
N LEU A 343 7.49 -2.21 -10.84
CA LEU A 343 8.67 -1.55 -11.38
C LEU A 343 9.12 -0.41 -10.46
N THR A 344 8.19 0.42 -10.00
CA THR A 344 8.51 1.54 -9.09
C THR A 344 9.07 1.07 -7.73
N SER A 345 8.73 -0.13 -7.28
CA SER A 345 9.24 -0.71 -6.02
C SER A 345 10.58 -1.39 -6.21
N ILE A 346 10.76 -2.12 -7.31
CA ILE A 346 12.02 -2.77 -7.67
C ILE A 346 13.10 -1.71 -7.99
N LEU A 347 12.76 -0.69 -8.78
CA LEU A 347 13.63 0.46 -9.07
C LEU A 347 14.01 1.24 -7.80
N LYS A 348 13.08 1.41 -6.84
CA LYS A 348 13.42 2.03 -5.55
C LYS A 348 14.41 1.18 -4.76
N ASN A 349 14.23 -0.13 -4.70
CA ASN A 349 15.15 -1.02 -3.97
C ASN A 349 16.57 -0.97 -4.55
N TYR A 350 16.71 -0.82 -5.87
CA TYR A 350 18.00 -0.68 -6.55
C TYR A 350 18.65 0.70 -6.38
N GLN A 351 17.87 1.79 -6.33
CA GLN A 351 18.41 3.11 -5.99
C GLN A 351 18.87 3.14 -4.52
N ASN A 352 18.06 2.57 -3.61
CA ASN A 352 18.40 2.41 -2.19
C ASN A 352 19.73 1.63 -2.02
N SER A 353 19.92 0.50 -2.71
CA SER A 353 21.17 -0.29 -2.62
C SER A 353 22.40 0.40 -3.23
N LYS A 354 22.20 1.52 -3.95
CA LYS A 354 23.26 2.42 -4.43
C LYS A 354 23.39 3.71 -3.59
N GLY A 355 22.70 3.80 -2.45
CA GLY A 355 22.74 4.95 -1.55
C GLY A 355 21.87 6.14 -1.98
N TYR A 356 21.08 6.02 -3.04
CA TYR A 356 20.18 7.08 -3.50
C TYR A 356 18.79 6.94 -2.89
N SER A 357 18.38 7.94 -2.11
CA SER A 357 17.08 7.96 -1.40
C SER A 357 15.88 8.38 -2.27
N THR A 358 16.13 8.94 -3.45
CA THR A 358 15.11 9.46 -4.37
C THR A 358 14.83 8.49 -5.52
N ALA A 359 13.54 8.16 -5.72
CA ALA A 359 13.10 7.17 -6.70
C ALA A 359 12.94 7.78 -8.11
N THR A 360 14.05 8.04 -8.80
CA THR A 360 14.05 8.22 -10.26
C THR A 360 13.94 6.84 -10.92
N GLY A 361 12.78 6.55 -11.53
CA GLY A 361 12.44 5.19 -11.99
C GLY A 361 11.35 5.13 -13.07
N PHE A 362 10.07 5.20 -12.67
CA PHE A 362 8.94 4.97 -13.58
C PHE A 362 8.25 6.29 -14.01
N PRO A 363 7.99 6.51 -15.31
CA PRO A 363 7.44 7.77 -15.82
C PRO A 363 5.90 7.82 -15.72
N PHE A 364 5.37 7.87 -14.50
CA PHE A 364 3.92 7.91 -14.22
C PHE A 364 3.15 8.98 -15.01
N ILE A 365 3.75 10.16 -15.21
CA ILE A 365 3.13 11.27 -15.97
C ILE A 365 2.92 10.88 -17.44
N ALA A 366 3.90 10.22 -18.06
CA ALA A 366 3.79 9.75 -19.43
C ALA A 366 2.73 8.64 -19.57
N LEU A 367 2.75 7.63 -18.69
CA LEU A 367 1.72 6.58 -18.69
C LEU A 367 0.32 7.18 -18.52
N LYS A 368 0.14 8.14 -17.60
CA LYS A 368 -1.15 8.81 -17.41
C LYS A 368 -1.61 9.51 -18.69
N GLN A 369 -0.74 10.26 -19.35
CA GLN A 369 -1.10 10.94 -20.61
C GLN A 369 -1.44 9.95 -21.74
N ILE A 370 -0.74 8.82 -21.82
CA ILE A 370 -0.99 7.75 -22.79
C ILE A 370 -2.36 7.11 -22.55
N ILE A 371 -2.66 6.71 -21.31
CA ILE A 371 -3.96 6.15 -20.90
C ILE A 371 -5.10 7.16 -21.11
N ASP A 372 -4.94 8.40 -20.65
CA ASP A 372 -5.98 9.43 -20.76
C ASP A 372 -6.23 9.85 -22.24
N ARG A 373 -5.22 9.74 -23.14
CA ARG A 373 -5.41 9.90 -24.59
C ARG A 373 -6.08 8.69 -25.23
N TYR A 374 -5.67 7.48 -24.84
CA TYR A 374 -6.24 6.25 -25.39
C TYR A 374 -7.73 6.10 -25.03
N GLU A 375 -8.10 6.28 -23.76
CA GLU A 375 -9.52 6.22 -23.35
C GLU A 375 -10.38 7.37 -23.90
N LEU A 376 -9.78 8.48 -24.35
CA LEU A 376 -10.51 9.54 -25.06
C LEU A 376 -10.85 9.11 -26.49
N ASN A 377 -9.96 8.38 -27.15
CA ASN A 377 -10.19 7.81 -28.48
C ASN A 377 -11.06 6.53 -28.43
N PHE A 378 -10.96 5.74 -27.36
CA PHE A 378 -11.64 4.46 -27.15
C PHE A 378 -12.39 4.43 -25.81
N PRO A 379 -13.52 5.17 -25.71
CA PRO A 379 -14.23 5.44 -24.44
C PRO A 379 -15.06 4.26 -23.91
N GLU A 380 -15.31 3.24 -24.72
CA GLU A 380 -16.08 2.04 -24.37
C GLU A 380 -15.22 0.99 -23.64
N GLY A 381 -15.82 0.23 -22.71
CA GLY A 381 -15.13 -0.78 -21.90
C GLY A 381 -14.64 -0.28 -20.54
N GLU A 382 -13.97 -1.16 -19.77
CA GLU A 382 -13.41 -0.81 -18.46
C GLU A 382 -12.35 0.30 -18.59
N ARG A 383 -12.18 1.11 -17.54
CA ARG A 383 -11.22 2.22 -17.49
C ARG A 383 -10.08 1.91 -16.53
N PHE A 384 -8.87 2.27 -16.91
CA PHE A 384 -7.67 2.06 -16.10
C PHE A 384 -7.85 2.75 -14.74
N ASN A 385 -7.69 2.02 -13.65
CA ASN A 385 -7.89 2.56 -12.31
C ASN A 385 -6.78 3.58 -11.98
N ARG A 386 -7.13 4.87 -11.97
CA ARG A 386 -6.20 6.00 -11.75
C ARG A 386 -5.43 5.93 -10.43
N ALA A 387 -5.90 5.19 -9.43
CA ALA A 387 -5.15 4.92 -8.20
C ALA A 387 -3.81 4.21 -8.45
N PHE A 388 -3.68 3.42 -9.53
CA PHE A 388 -2.44 2.76 -9.92
C PHE A 388 -1.45 3.68 -10.65
N LEU A 389 -1.92 4.85 -11.12
CA LEU A 389 -1.08 5.91 -11.70
C LEU A 389 -0.43 6.79 -10.61
N GLU A 390 -0.72 6.52 -9.33
CA GLU A 390 -0.10 7.17 -8.18
C GLU A 390 0.75 6.19 -7.37
N ASN A 391 2.06 6.38 -7.36
CA ASN A 391 3.04 5.57 -6.63
C ASN A 391 2.63 5.23 -5.17
N ILE A 392 2.08 6.21 -4.43
CA ILE A 392 1.67 6.03 -3.03
C ILE A 392 0.39 5.18 -2.94
N THR A 393 -0.60 5.46 -3.78
CA THR A 393 -1.93 4.83 -3.74
C THR A 393 -1.87 3.39 -4.28
N ALA A 394 -1.14 3.17 -5.37
CA ALA A 394 -0.84 1.85 -5.92
C ALA A 394 -0.12 0.94 -4.89
N ARG A 395 0.84 1.49 -4.15
CA ARG A 395 1.53 0.76 -3.06
C ARG A 395 0.61 0.46 -1.88
N ARG A 396 -0.33 1.35 -1.55
CA ARG A 396 -1.33 1.10 -0.49
C ARG A 396 -2.26 -0.06 -0.85
N MET A 397 -2.66 -0.17 -2.12
CA MET A 397 -3.46 -1.29 -2.66
C MET A 397 -2.65 -2.59 -2.74
N LYS A 398 -1.48 -2.60 -3.38
CA LYS A 398 -0.70 -3.85 -3.49
C LYS A 398 -0.26 -4.41 -2.14
N SER A 399 0.06 -3.52 -1.20
CA SER A 399 0.36 -3.93 0.17
C SER A 399 -0.88 -4.30 0.99
N SER A 400 -2.12 -4.00 0.56
CA SER A 400 -3.31 -4.60 1.18
C SER A 400 -3.54 -6.03 0.73
N ASP A 401 -3.28 -6.38 -0.54
CA ASP A 401 -3.55 -7.73 -1.06
C ASP A 401 -2.69 -8.81 -0.40
N GLN A 402 -1.39 -8.52 -0.20
CA GLN A 402 -0.44 -9.40 0.49
C GLN A 402 -0.39 -9.19 2.02
N ARG A 403 -1.24 -8.33 2.59
CA ARG A 403 -1.25 -8.07 4.03
C ARG A 403 -1.87 -9.26 4.76
N ARG A 404 -1.26 -9.66 5.88
CA ARG A 404 -1.91 -10.54 6.89
C ARG A 404 -3.23 -9.97 7.43
N SER A 405 -3.51 -8.67 7.20
CA SER A 405 -4.78 -8.03 7.51
C SER A 405 -5.81 -8.10 6.36
N SER A 406 -5.62 -8.95 5.35
CA SER A 406 -6.54 -9.13 4.22
C SER A 406 -7.39 -10.40 4.40
N PHE A 407 -8.70 -10.30 4.12
CA PHE A 407 -9.60 -11.46 4.11
C PHE A 407 -9.41 -12.35 2.87
N GLU A 408 -8.73 -11.85 1.82
CA GLU A 408 -8.44 -12.62 0.60
C GLU A 408 -7.37 -13.71 0.81
N LEU A 409 -6.60 -13.65 1.90
CA LEU A 409 -5.56 -14.63 2.26
C LEU A 409 -4.55 -14.97 1.14
N ASN A 410 -4.36 -14.07 0.15
CA ASN A 410 -3.41 -14.22 -0.97
C ASN A 410 -1.93 -14.43 -0.53
N HIS A 411 -1.65 -14.27 0.76
CA HIS A 411 -0.36 -14.53 1.38
C HIS A 411 -0.22 -15.97 1.93
N ALA A 412 -1.18 -16.86 1.68
CA ALA A 412 -1.29 -18.22 2.23
C ALA A 412 -1.44 -19.33 1.16
N THR A 413 -1.46 -18.95 -0.12
CA THR A 413 -1.62 -19.85 -1.28
C THR A 413 -0.42 -20.76 -1.53
N ASP A 414 0.64 -20.62 -0.74
CA ASP A 414 1.81 -21.51 -0.66
C ASP A 414 1.48 -22.84 0.01
N VAL A 415 0.64 -22.86 1.05
CA VAL A 415 0.36 -24.06 1.89
C VAL A 415 -1.11 -24.49 1.93
N ILE A 416 -1.99 -23.73 1.29
CA ILE A 416 -3.43 -23.97 1.24
C ILE A 416 -3.88 -24.08 -0.23
N GLY A 417 -4.73 -25.08 -0.53
CA GLY A 417 -5.39 -25.28 -1.82
C GLY A 417 -6.62 -24.38 -2.02
N ASP A 418 -7.22 -24.47 -3.21
CA ASP A 418 -8.26 -23.53 -3.64
C ASP A 418 -9.61 -23.73 -2.93
N ASN A 419 -9.95 -24.95 -2.51
CA ASN A 419 -11.18 -25.26 -1.76
C ASN A 419 -11.10 -24.77 -0.32
N LEU A 420 -10.01 -25.06 0.40
CA LEU A 420 -9.77 -24.55 1.74
C LEU A 420 -9.62 -23.01 1.74
N LEU A 421 -8.95 -22.43 0.73
CA LEU A 421 -8.89 -20.98 0.55
C LEU A 421 -10.27 -20.36 0.35
N MET A 422 -11.13 -20.98 -0.48
CA MET A 422 -12.51 -20.53 -0.70
C MET A 422 -13.33 -20.55 0.58
N VAL A 423 -13.28 -21.63 1.37
CA VAL A 423 -14.05 -21.73 2.62
C VAL A 423 -13.51 -20.78 3.69
N MET A 424 -12.19 -20.56 3.77
CA MET A 424 -11.63 -19.53 4.67
C MET A 424 -12.06 -18.12 4.26
N ARG A 425 -12.10 -17.79 2.97
CA ARG A 425 -12.60 -16.51 2.46
C ARG A 425 -14.08 -16.31 2.78
N ASP A 426 -14.90 -17.34 2.60
CA ASP A 426 -16.34 -17.29 2.91
C ASP A 426 -16.59 -17.11 4.42
N PHE A 427 -15.87 -17.85 5.27
CA PHE A 427 -15.87 -17.67 6.73
C PHE A 427 -15.45 -16.25 7.13
N LEU A 428 -14.35 -15.72 6.57
CA LEU A 428 -13.89 -14.36 6.85
C LEU A 428 -14.81 -13.28 6.26
N THR A 429 -15.56 -13.58 5.20
CA THR A 429 -16.55 -12.64 4.63
C THR A 429 -17.82 -12.58 5.48
N LYS A 430 -18.27 -13.73 6.01
CA LYS A 430 -19.48 -13.84 6.84
C LYS A 430 -19.25 -13.47 8.31
N GLU A 431 -18.09 -13.84 8.88
CA GLU A 431 -17.80 -13.70 10.31
C GLU A 431 -16.51 -12.92 10.63
N GLY A 432 -15.92 -12.26 9.64
CA GLY A 432 -14.61 -11.61 9.73
C GLY A 432 -14.48 -10.57 10.83
N THR A 433 -13.55 -10.82 11.75
CA THR A 433 -13.08 -9.83 12.73
C THR A 433 -11.55 -9.82 12.77
N LYS A 434 -10.94 -8.73 13.24
CA LYS A 434 -9.47 -8.66 13.43
C LYS A 434 -8.94 -9.81 14.29
N HIS A 435 -9.73 -10.30 15.25
CA HIS A 435 -9.37 -11.45 16.07
C HIS A 435 -9.43 -12.77 15.28
N LYS A 436 -10.57 -13.09 14.65
CA LYS A 436 -10.70 -14.30 13.81
C LYS A 436 -9.67 -14.36 12.67
N LEU A 437 -9.40 -13.23 12.01
CA LEU A 437 -8.35 -13.17 10.98
C LEU A 437 -6.95 -13.47 11.56
N ASN A 438 -6.62 -12.92 12.74
CA ASN A 438 -5.36 -13.26 13.40
C ASN A 438 -5.28 -14.75 13.76
N SER A 439 -6.39 -15.38 14.13
CA SER A 439 -6.44 -16.82 14.43
C SER A 439 -6.25 -17.67 13.17
N ILE A 440 -6.87 -17.27 12.04
CA ILE A 440 -6.62 -17.90 10.74
C ILE A 440 -5.15 -17.72 10.31
N ASN A 441 -4.55 -16.54 10.49
CA ASN A 441 -3.12 -16.33 10.24
C ASN A 441 -2.21 -17.22 11.12
N VAL A 442 -2.57 -17.41 12.41
CA VAL A 442 -1.85 -18.32 13.31
C VAL A 442 -1.98 -19.77 12.85
N PHE A 443 -3.16 -20.19 12.37
CA PHE A 443 -3.36 -21.50 11.78
C PHE A 443 -2.54 -21.69 10.49
N ILE A 444 -2.54 -20.71 9.58
CA ILE A 444 -1.72 -20.72 8.35
C ILE A 444 -0.22 -20.83 8.69
N ASP A 445 0.27 -20.10 9.70
CA ASP A 445 1.67 -20.21 10.13
C ASP A 445 2.00 -21.61 10.71
N TRP A 446 1.05 -22.27 11.36
CA TRP A 446 1.22 -23.65 11.83
C TRP A 446 1.29 -24.62 10.65
N LEU A 447 0.39 -24.48 9.65
CA LEU A 447 0.43 -25.30 8.44
C LEU A 447 1.77 -25.21 7.71
N ARG A 448 2.42 -24.04 7.70
CA ARG A 448 3.79 -23.88 7.16
C ARG A 448 4.87 -24.65 7.91
N GLU A 449 4.72 -24.85 9.22
CA GLU A 449 5.73 -25.54 10.02
C GLU A 449 5.55 -27.06 10.02
N ILE A 450 4.33 -27.55 9.74
CA ILE A 450 4.04 -28.99 9.60
C ILE A 450 4.04 -29.51 8.15
N SER A 451 3.92 -28.65 7.14
CA SER A 451 3.91 -29.09 5.73
C SER A 451 5.31 -29.36 5.18
N SER A 452 5.41 -30.36 4.30
CA SER A 452 6.55 -30.50 3.39
C SER A 452 6.45 -29.49 2.24
N SER A 453 7.58 -29.18 1.60
CA SER A 453 7.74 -28.08 0.62
C SER A 453 6.74 -28.05 -0.55
N ASP A 454 6.12 -29.20 -0.86
CA ASP A 454 5.30 -29.41 -2.05
C ASP A 454 3.87 -29.87 -1.71
N PHE A 455 3.48 -29.89 -0.43
CA PHE A 455 2.15 -30.28 0.02
C PHE A 455 1.29 -29.07 0.43
N LYS A 456 0.01 -29.10 0.06
CA LYS A 456 -1.00 -28.09 0.42
C LYS A 456 -2.23 -28.78 0.99
N TYR A 457 -2.76 -28.24 2.07
CA TYR A 457 -4.01 -28.69 2.67
C TYR A 457 -5.21 -28.13 1.89
N ASP A 458 -6.19 -28.97 1.57
CA ASP A 458 -7.38 -28.57 0.81
C ASP A 458 -8.68 -29.31 1.18
N ASP A 459 -8.61 -30.46 1.89
CA ASP A 459 -9.78 -31.25 2.30
C ASP A 459 -9.88 -31.41 3.82
N ILE A 460 -11.11 -31.51 4.34
CA ILE A 460 -11.34 -31.57 5.79
C ILE A 460 -10.86 -32.88 6.43
N ASN A 461 -10.77 -33.97 5.65
CA ASN A 461 -10.33 -35.28 6.14
C ASN A 461 -8.81 -35.35 6.38
N GLU A 462 -8.05 -34.36 5.89
CA GLU A 462 -6.61 -34.20 6.14
C GLU A 462 -6.32 -33.72 7.58
N PHE A 463 -7.36 -33.28 8.31
CA PHE A 463 -7.27 -32.70 9.64
C PHE A 463 -7.81 -33.67 10.71
N VAL A 464 -6.92 -34.41 11.38
CA VAL A 464 -7.25 -35.28 12.52
C VAL A 464 -6.99 -34.60 13.86
N ASN A 465 -7.87 -34.84 14.86
CA ASN A 465 -7.85 -34.17 16.17
C ASN A 465 -6.49 -34.20 16.89
N THR A 466 -5.73 -35.30 16.77
CA THR A 466 -4.39 -35.42 17.38
C THR A 466 -3.35 -34.44 16.82
N MET A 467 -3.52 -33.92 15.60
CA MET A 467 -2.66 -32.85 15.06
C MET A 467 -2.89 -31.53 15.81
N PHE A 468 -4.12 -31.28 16.25
CA PHE A 468 -4.45 -30.09 17.02
C PHE A 468 -4.06 -30.27 18.49
N TYR A 469 -4.47 -31.38 19.10
CA TYR A 469 -4.25 -31.70 20.51
C TYR A 469 -4.15 -33.20 20.75
N ASP A 470 -2.99 -33.66 21.23
CA ASP A 470 -2.79 -35.02 21.75
C ASP A 470 -2.74 -34.99 23.29
N PRO A 471 -3.84 -35.29 24.01
CA PRO A 471 -3.85 -35.37 25.48
C PRO A 471 -3.19 -36.65 26.02
N MET A 472 -2.84 -37.62 25.17
CA MET A 472 -2.29 -38.92 25.55
C MET A 472 -0.78 -39.03 25.32
N GLY A 473 -0.16 -38.08 24.61
CA GLY A 473 1.28 -38.06 24.31
C GLY A 473 1.73 -39.25 23.45
N LYS A 474 0.86 -39.73 22.54
CA LYS A 474 1.06 -40.95 21.74
C LYS A 474 1.61 -40.70 20.34
N GLN A 475 1.68 -39.45 19.87
CA GLN A 475 2.29 -39.11 18.58
C GLN A 475 3.71 -38.54 18.69
N VAL A 476 4.56 -38.90 17.71
CA VAL A 476 5.94 -38.41 17.54
C VAL A 476 5.97 -36.99 16.90
N VAL A 477 4.80 -36.35 16.75
CA VAL A 477 4.64 -35.04 16.12
C VAL A 477 5.03 -33.94 17.12
N LYS A 478 6.21 -33.34 16.93
CA LYS A 478 6.74 -32.28 17.82
C LYS A 478 5.89 -31.00 17.87
N LEU A 479 5.05 -30.75 16.87
CA LEU A 479 4.38 -29.46 16.65
C LEU A 479 2.86 -29.64 16.45
N THR A 480 2.14 -29.97 17.52
CA THR A 480 0.67 -29.84 17.52
C THR A 480 0.27 -28.37 17.52
N LEU A 481 -0.93 -28.02 17.01
CA LEU A 481 -1.38 -26.61 17.02
C LEU A 481 -1.38 -26.03 18.44
N ARG A 482 -1.70 -26.84 19.46
CA ARG A 482 -1.66 -26.43 20.87
C ARG A 482 -0.24 -26.04 21.30
N GLN A 483 0.75 -26.85 20.96
CA GLN A 483 2.14 -26.60 21.31
C GLN A 483 2.66 -25.33 20.60
N PHE A 484 2.40 -25.21 19.30
CA PHE A 484 2.77 -24.04 18.50
C PHE A 484 2.14 -22.72 18.98
N ILE A 485 0.94 -22.76 19.58
CA ILE A 485 0.31 -21.58 20.19
C ILE A 485 0.99 -21.21 21.52
N LEU A 486 1.37 -22.21 22.33
CA LEU A 486 2.10 -22.03 23.59
C LEU A 486 3.53 -21.51 23.39
N ASP A 487 4.26 -22.06 22.42
CA ASP A 487 5.67 -21.74 22.14
C ASP A 487 5.87 -20.26 21.70
N LYS A 488 4.79 -19.59 21.29
CA LYS A 488 4.77 -18.15 20.98
C LYS A 488 4.70 -17.24 22.22
N GLY A 489 4.61 -17.79 23.44
CA GLY A 489 4.67 -17.02 24.69
C GLY A 489 3.51 -16.06 24.94
N ASN A 490 2.35 -16.29 24.31
CA ASN A 490 1.16 -15.45 24.49
C ASN A 490 0.45 -15.76 25.83
N SER A 491 -0.35 -14.81 26.34
CA SER A 491 -1.15 -15.04 27.55
C SER A 491 -2.32 -16.02 27.32
N GLU A 492 -2.84 -16.63 28.37
CA GLU A 492 -3.90 -17.66 28.28
C GLU A 492 -5.14 -17.18 27.51
N ASN A 493 -5.59 -15.95 27.80
CA ASN A 493 -6.69 -15.30 27.08
C ASN A 493 -6.41 -15.16 25.56
N GLN A 494 -5.15 -14.93 25.18
CA GLN A 494 -4.74 -14.89 23.77
C GLN A 494 -4.70 -16.30 23.16
N ASN A 495 -4.15 -17.29 23.87
CA ASN A 495 -4.11 -18.70 23.44
C ASN A 495 -5.51 -19.25 23.18
N TYR A 496 -6.44 -19.06 24.12
CA TYR A 496 -7.85 -19.38 23.94
C TYR A 496 -8.48 -18.60 22.78
N THR A 497 -8.18 -17.31 22.61
CA THR A 497 -8.72 -16.52 21.49
C THR A 497 -8.27 -17.08 20.14
N GLN A 498 -7.00 -17.45 19.99
CA GLN A 498 -6.52 -18.08 18.74
C GLN A 498 -7.20 -19.42 18.51
N TRP A 499 -7.24 -20.28 19.54
CA TRP A 499 -7.87 -21.59 19.43
C TRP A 499 -9.37 -21.51 19.12
N SER A 500 -10.09 -20.60 19.77
CA SER A 500 -11.51 -20.34 19.53
C SER A 500 -11.79 -19.84 18.12
N GLY A 501 -10.92 -18.99 17.55
CA GLY A 501 -11.02 -18.57 16.15
C GLY A 501 -10.87 -19.72 15.14
N VAL A 502 -9.94 -20.65 15.40
CA VAL A 502 -9.72 -21.83 14.54
C VAL A 502 -10.84 -22.88 14.71
N ASN A 503 -11.25 -23.16 15.95
CA ASN A 503 -12.39 -24.05 16.23
C ASN A 503 -13.69 -23.52 15.57
N SER A 504 -13.96 -22.22 15.64
CA SER A 504 -15.11 -21.58 14.95
C SER A 504 -15.07 -21.76 13.43
N PHE A 505 -13.88 -21.68 12.83
CA PHE A 505 -13.69 -21.88 11.38
C PHE A 505 -14.02 -23.32 10.98
N PHE A 506 -13.54 -24.32 11.73
CA PHE A 506 -13.86 -25.72 11.44
C PHE A 506 -15.34 -26.04 11.74
N ASP A 507 -15.98 -25.44 12.75
CA ASP A 507 -17.44 -25.58 12.96
C ASP A 507 -18.23 -25.04 11.75
N PHE A 508 -17.80 -23.92 11.16
CA PHE A 508 -18.39 -23.35 9.95
C PHE A 508 -18.19 -24.26 8.71
N TRP A 509 -16.98 -24.79 8.52
CA TRP A 509 -16.65 -25.69 7.41
C TRP A 509 -17.43 -27.01 7.51
N VAL A 510 -17.44 -27.63 8.70
CA VAL A 510 -18.23 -28.83 9.02
C VAL A 510 -19.72 -28.61 8.80
N SER A 511 -20.27 -27.49 9.26
CA SER A 511 -21.70 -27.18 9.08
C SER A 511 -22.06 -27.07 7.60
N SER A 512 -21.22 -26.39 6.82
CA SER A 512 -21.40 -26.22 5.37
C SER A 512 -21.32 -27.56 4.62
N LEU A 513 -20.35 -28.41 4.95
CA LEU A 513 -20.23 -29.74 4.35
C LEU A 513 -21.34 -30.70 4.78
N SER A 514 -21.80 -30.62 6.03
CA SER A 514 -22.87 -31.49 6.54
C SER A 514 -24.22 -31.15 5.88
N LEU A 515 -24.50 -29.87 5.64
CA LEU A 515 -25.65 -29.42 4.86
C LEU A 515 -25.58 -29.89 3.40
N ASN A 516 -24.41 -29.81 2.76
CA ASN A 516 -24.23 -30.18 1.35
C ASN A 516 -24.19 -31.70 1.10
N THR A 517 -23.80 -32.51 2.09
CA THR A 517 -23.61 -33.97 1.93
C THR A 517 -24.64 -34.83 2.67
N GLY A 518 -25.44 -34.25 3.57
CA GLY A 518 -26.40 -34.98 4.42
C GLY A 518 -25.74 -35.88 5.47
N LYS A 519 -24.41 -35.83 5.64
CA LYS A 519 -23.65 -36.62 6.62
C LYS A 519 -23.27 -35.77 7.81
N ASN A 520 -23.38 -36.32 9.01
CA ASN A 520 -22.91 -35.65 10.23
C ASN A 520 -21.38 -35.77 10.34
N ILE A 521 -20.66 -34.72 9.97
CA ILE A 521 -19.20 -34.62 10.11
C ILE A 521 -18.89 -34.01 11.49
N ASN A 522 -17.84 -34.46 12.16
CA ASN A 522 -17.40 -33.88 13.44
C ASN A 522 -16.31 -32.83 13.22
N ASN A 523 -16.32 -31.75 14.01
CA ASN A 523 -15.20 -30.80 14.05
C ASN A 523 -13.94 -31.48 14.59
N PRO A 524 -12.81 -31.52 13.84
CA PRO A 524 -11.58 -32.12 14.31
C PRO A 524 -10.88 -31.28 15.39
N VAL A 525 -11.19 -29.99 15.49
CA VAL A 525 -10.62 -29.09 16.51
C VAL A 525 -11.43 -29.20 17.80
N SER A 526 -10.85 -29.85 18.81
CA SER A 526 -11.42 -29.96 20.16
C SER A 526 -11.83 -28.58 20.73
N LYS A 527 -12.90 -28.52 21.53
CA LYS A 527 -13.48 -27.26 22.02
C LYS A 527 -12.49 -26.42 22.84
N PRO A 528 -12.53 -25.07 22.77
CA PRO A 528 -11.56 -24.20 23.45
C PRO A 528 -11.44 -24.46 24.95
N ASP A 529 -12.59 -24.61 25.64
CA ASP A 529 -12.68 -24.88 27.08
C ASP A 529 -11.97 -26.18 27.51
N VAL A 530 -11.72 -27.12 26.58
CA VAL A 530 -11.09 -28.42 26.86
C VAL A 530 -9.56 -28.35 26.71
N VAL A 531 -9.05 -27.46 25.87
CA VAL A 531 -7.64 -27.44 25.43
C VAL A 531 -6.85 -26.29 26.05
N PHE A 532 -7.52 -25.15 26.21
CA PHE A 532 -7.10 -23.97 26.95
C PHE A 532 -8.23 -23.56 27.91
N PRO A 533 -8.47 -24.29 29.00
CA PRO A 533 -9.45 -23.89 30.01
C PRO A 533 -9.01 -22.58 30.66
N ILE A 534 -9.48 -21.42 30.17
CA ILE A 534 -9.37 -20.19 30.95
C ILE A 534 -10.23 -20.42 32.19
N LEU A 535 -9.65 -20.23 33.38
CA LEU A 535 -10.38 -20.26 34.66
C LEU A 535 -11.51 -19.20 34.72
N ASN A 536 -11.54 -18.27 33.76
CA ASN A 536 -12.58 -17.27 33.53
C ASN A 536 -12.92 -17.15 32.03
N THR A 537 -13.72 -18.06 31.46
CA THR A 537 -14.24 -17.95 30.08
C THR A 537 -15.45 -17.03 29.97
N HIS A 538 -15.22 -15.78 29.55
CA HIS A 538 -16.31 -14.85 29.25
C HIS A 538 -16.81 -14.98 27.80
N ARG A 539 -18.14 -15.09 27.65
CA ARG A 539 -18.87 -15.02 26.37
C ARG A 539 -19.14 -13.55 25.99
N GLY A 540 -20.17 -13.27 25.19
CA GLY A 540 -20.69 -11.91 24.93
C GLY A 540 -21.37 -11.25 26.15
N ILE A 541 -20.88 -11.52 27.35
CA ILE A 541 -21.41 -11.17 28.67
C ILE A 541 -20.35 -10.34 29.39
N THR A 542 -20.75 -9.30 30.12
CA THR A 542 -19.81 -8.50 30.91
C THR A 542 -19.24 -9.31 32.08
N VAL A 543 -17.98 -9.75 31.92
CA VAL A 543 -17.29 -10.61 32.90
C VAL A 543 -17.05 -9.90 34.23
N ARG A 544 -16.53 -8.67 34.18
CA ARG A 544 -16.45 -7.69 35.29
C ARG A 544 -17.61 -7.85 36.27
N GLU A 545 -17.32 -8.06 37.54
CA GLU A 545 -18.34 -8.08 38.58
C GLU A 545 -18.99 -6.69 38.73
N ALA A 546 -20.23 -6.68 39.19
CA ALA A 546 -20.85 -5.44 39.65
C ALA A 546 -20.15 -5.04 40.97
N MET A 547 -19.79 -3.77 41.11
CA MET A 547 -19.21 -3.27 42.35
C MET A 547 -20.21 -3.47 43.51
N PRO A 548 -19.79 -3.90 44.71
CA PRO A 548 -20.68 -3.89 45.87
C PRO A 548 -21.16 -2.47 46.18
N SER A 549 -22.45 -2.27 46.46
CA SER A 549 -23.01 -0.92 46.70
C SER A 549 -22.29 -0.15 47.80
N ILE A 550 -21.91 -0.82 48.90
CA ILE A 550 -21.13 -0.20 49.99
C ILE A 550 -19.78 0.36 49.47
N LEU A 551 -19.09 -0.36 48.58
CA LEU A 551 -17.84 0.10 47.98
C LEU A 551 -18.05 1.25 47.00
N HIS A 552 -19.16 1.24 46.25
CA HIS A 552 -19.56 2.36 45.38
C HIS A 552 -19.88 3.62 46.19
N GLU A 553 -20.64 3.48 47.28
CA GLU A 553 -20.95 4.55 48.24
C GLU A 553 -19.65 5.13 48.83
N LYS A 554 -18.71 4.28 49.27
CA LYS A 554 -17.37 4.74 49.70
C LYS A 554 -16.56 5.42 48.59
N CYS A 555 -16.71 5.02 47.33
CA CYS A 555 -16.10 5.72 46.20
C CYS A 555 -16.74 7.10 45.94
N VAL A 556 -18.04 7.29 46.19
CA VAL A 556 -18.71 8.60 46.12
C VAL A 556 -18.28 9.49 47.29
N GLU A 557 -18.28 8.97 48.54
CA GLU A 557 -17.77 9.67 49.73
C GLU A 557 -16.34 10.18 49.50
N VAL A 558 -15.42 9.29 49.10
CA VAL A 558 -14.00 9.59 48.89
C VAL A 558 -13.76 10.56 47.73
N LEU A 559 -14.60 10.56 46.70
CA LEU A 559 -14.44 11.46 45.56
C LEU A 559 -14.96 12.88 45.87
N THR A 560 -16.06 13.02 46.61
CA THR A 560 -16.67 14.34 46.86
C THR A 560 -16.09 15.09 48.06
N GLU A 561 -15.43 14.35 48.97
CA GLU A 561 -14.76 14.87 50.16
C GLU A 561 -13.93 16.14 49.90
N ASN A 562 -14.10 17.13 50.79
CA ASN A 562 -13.38 18.41 50.79
C ASN A 562 -13.36 19.13 49.43
N ASN A 563 -14.47 19.05 48.66
CA ASN A 563 -14.58 19.57 47.29
C ASN A 563 -13.54 18.93 46.34
N TYR A 564 -13.60 17.60 46.25
CA TYR A 564 -12.78 16.76 45.38
C TYR A 564 -11.26 16.80 45.67
N GLU A 565 -10.86 16.90 46.94
CA GLU A 565 -9.46 17.04 47.38
C GLU A 565 -8.53 15.94 46.80
N ILE A 566 -8.99 14.69 46.75
CA ILE A 566 -8.25 13.55 46.15
C ILE A 566 -7.87 13.77 44.68
N CYS A 567 -8.58 14.65 43.95
CA CYS A 567 -8.22 15.03 42.60
C CYS A 567 -6.94 15.88 42.57
N ALA A 568 -6.78 16.81 43.51
CA ALA A 568 -5.58 17.62 43.65
C ALA A 568 -4.36 16.77 44.09
N GLU A 569 -4.56 15.83 45.03
CA GLU A 569 -3.54 14.84 45.42
C GLU A 569 -3.08 13.99 44.23
N THR A 570 -4.04 13.43 43.48
CA THR A 570 -3.77 12.42 42.44
C THR A 570 -3.29 13.04 41.12
N LEU A 571 -3.80 14.22 40.77
CA LEU A 571 -3.55 14.92 39.51
C LEU A 571 -2.93 16.28 39.82
N VAL A 572 -1.69 16.29 40.31
CA VAL A 572 -0.93 17.50 40.67
C VAL A 572 -0.94 18.56 39.56
N SER A 573 -0.97 18.16 38.28
CA SER A 573 -1.08 19.08 37.12
C SER A 573 -2.46 19.76 36.96
N GLN A 574 -3.39 19.52 37.88
CA GLN A 574 -4.72 20.13 37.98
C GLN A 574 -4.90 20.85 39.33
N CYS A 575 -3.88 20.84 40.20
CA CYS A 575 -3.85 21.53 41.49
C CYS A 575 -3.14 22.88 41.36
N GLN A 576 -3.67 23.92 42.01
CA GLN A 576 -3.10 25.28 42.06
C GLN A 576 -2.65 25.81 40.68
N ILE A 577 -3.45 25.58 39.64
CA ILE A 577 -3.17 26.07 38.30
C ILE A 577 -3.46 27.56 38.22
N GLU A 578 -2.57 28.32 37.58
CA GLU A 578 -2.76 29.72 37.27
C GLU A 578 -3.59 29.84 35.97
N VAL A 579 -4.77 30.45 36.04
CA VAL A 579 -5.70 30.60 34.90
C VAL A 579 -6.18 32.05 34.79
N THR A 580 -6.63 32.45 33.60
CA THR A 580 -7.34 33.72 33.41
C THR A 580 -8.83 33.52 33.68
N ASN A 581 -9.40 34.34 34.56
CA ASN A 581 -10.85 34.48 34.68
C ASN A 581 -11.35 35.39 33.54
N PHE A 582 -12.06 34.82 32.57
CA PHE A 582 -12.54 35.52 31.38
C PHE A 582 -13.75 36.44 31.63
N GLN A 583 -14.22 36.56 32.87
CA GLN A 583 -15.24 37.53 33.29
C GLN A 583 -14.62 38.77 33.96
N THR A 584 -13.53 38.60 34.72
CA THR A 584 -12.83 39.71 35.42
C THR A 584 -11.60 40.22 34.66
N GLY A 585 -11.02 39.40 33.77
CA GLY A 585 -9.74 39.67 33.10
C GLY A 585 -8.50 39.41 33.97
N ASN A 586 -8.68 39.03 35.24
CA ASN A 586 -7.59 38.78 36.17
C ASN A 586 -7.06 37.33 36.05
N LYS A 587 -5.83 37.13 36.52
CA LYS A 587 -5.32 35.78 36.80
C LYS A 587 -5.72 35.33 38.21
N GLU A 588 -6.12 34.07 38.31
CA GLU A 588 -6.57 33.43 39.55
C GLU A 588 -5.90 32.04 39.66
N VAL A 589 -5.65 31.56 40.89
CA VAL A 589 -5.03 30.26 41.17
C VAL A 589 -6.11 29.32 41.69
N ILE A 590 -6.38 28.22 40.98
CA ILE A 590 -7.53 27.34 41.25
C ILE A 590 -7.16 25.85 41.23
N ASN A 591 -8.05 25.00 41.74
CA ASN A 591 -8.02 23.55 41.51
C ASN A 591 -9.02 23.18 40.41
N ASN A 592 -8.55 22.50 39.36
CA ASN A 592 -9.38 22.09 38.23
C ASN A 592 -10.11 20.76 38.50
N ASN A 593 -11.25 20.86 39.17
CA ASN A 593 -12.10 19.71 39.50
C ASN A 593 -12.85 19.10 38.29
N THR A 594 -12.59 19.53 37.05
CA THR A 594 -13.27 19.02 35.83
C THR A 594 -13.12 17.49 35.67
N VAL A 595 -11.95 16.92 36.01
CA VAL A 595 -11.75 15.46 35.96
C VAL A 595 -12.57 14.75 37.04
N ALA A 596 -12.63 15.33 38.24
CA ALA A 596 -13.37 14.79 39.37
C ALA A 596 -14.89 14.84 39.14
N ARG A 597 -15.43 15.96 38.64
CA ARG A 597 -16.84 16.10 38.25
C ARG A 597 -17.25 15.09 37.18
N CYS A 598 -16.40 14.84 36.19
CA CYS A 598 -16.67 13.83 35.15
C CYS A 598 -16.67 12.41 35.72
N LEU A 599 -15.79 12.10 36.68
CA LEU A 599 -15.80 10.81 37.39
C LEU A 599 -17.01 10.68 38.33
N HIS A 600 -17.43 11.76 38.98
CA HIS A 600 -18.62 11.80 39.84
C HIS A 600 -19.89 11.55 39.03
N LEU A 601 -20.01 12.18 37.85
CA LEU A 601 -21.07 11.89 36.89
C LEU A 601 -21.06 10.41 36.44
N LEU A 602 -19.89 9.79 36.30
CA LEU A 602 -19.76 8.36 35.95
C LEU A 602 -20.05 7.40 37.11
N LEU A 603 -20.06 7.87 38.36
CA LEU A 603 -20.53 7.12 39.52
C LEU A 603 -22.06 7.14 39.62
N LEU A 604 -22.70 8.27 39.33
CA LEU A 604 -24.16 8.45 39.46
C LEU A 604 -24.95 8.00 38.20
N LEU A 605 -24.43 8.30 37.00
CA LEU A 605 -25.13 8.07 35.73
C LEU A 605 -24.47 6.93 34.94
N PRO A 606 -25.18 5.84 34.57
CA PRO A 606 -24.60 4.65 33.92
C PRO A 606 -24.23 4.82 32.42
N VAL A 607 -23.68 5.98 32.04
CA VAL A 607 -23.06 6.23 30.74
C VAL A 607 -21.65 5.61 30.68
N ARG A 608 -21.12 5.37 29.48
CA ARG A 608 -19.73 4.89 29.32
C ARG A 608 -18.75 6.06 29.50
N GLY A 609 -17.52 5.81 29.95
CA GLY A 609 -16.48 6.84 30.08
C GLY A 609 -16.26 7.71 28.83
N LYS A 610 -16.28 7.13 27.62
CA LYS A 610 -16.22 7.92 26.36
C LYS A 610 -17.46 8.79 26.13
N GLN A 611 -18.63 8.39 26.64
CA GLN A 611 -19.86 9.17 26.51
C GLN A 611 -19.87 10.37 27.45
N ALA A 612 -19.46 10.21 28.72
CA ALA A 612 -19.33 11.34 29.67
C ALA A 612 -18.29 12.36 29.22
N ARG A 613 -17.09 11.91 28.78
CA ARG A 613 -16.04 12.77 28.21
C ARG A 613 -16.51 13.61 27.02
N TRP A 614 -17.38 13.05 26.18
CA TRP A 614 -17.86 13.66 24.94
C TRP A 614 -19.29 14.20 25.05
N LEU A 615 -19.74 14.58 26.26
CA LEU A 615 -20.95 15.39 26.43
C LEU A 615 -20.71 16.79 25.91
N ASP A 616 -21.47 17.19 24.90
CA ASP A 616 -21.39 18.52 24.29
C ASP A 616 -22.03 19.59 25.19
N GLU A 617 -21.37 20.73 25.36
CA GLU A 617 -21.93 21.87 26.08
C GLU A 617 -23.03 22.58 25.26
N GLY A 618 -23.06 22.37 23.94
CA GLY A 618 -24.02 23.03 23.04
C GLY A 618 -23.61 24.44 22.62
N LEU A 619 -22.33 24.80 22.76
CA LEU A 619 -21.81 26.12 22.35
C LEU A 619 -21.88 26.37 20.84
N LEU A 620 -22.21 25.34 20.04
CA LEU A 620 -22.51 25.42 18.60
C LEU A 620 -24.01 25.64 18.29
N ASP A 621 -24.88 25.57 19.29
CA ASP A 621 -26.33 25.69 19.11
C ASP A 621 -26.80 27.15 19.04
N ASP A 622 -27.92 27.40 18.36
CA ASP A 622 -28.53 28.74 18.26
C ASP A 622 -29.14 29.21 19.60
N ARG A 623 -29.60 28.24 20.41
CA ARG A 623 -30.18 28.44 21.74
C ARG A 623 -29.80 27.31 22.68
N ILE A 624 -29.28 27.67 23.84
CA ILE A 624 -28.94 26.77 24.95
C ILE A 624 -30.04 26.81 26.03
N TRP A 625 -30.18 25.74 26.81
CA TRP A 625 -31.14 25.70 27.91
C TRP A 625 -30.56 26.38 29.16
N ASP A 626 -31.31 27.33 29.73
CA ASP A 626 -31.00 27.96 31.02
C ASP A 626 -31.85 27.28 32.10
N LEU A 627 -31.22 26.58 33.05
CA LEU A 627 -31.91 25.86 34.13
C LEU A 627 -32.55 26.80 35.15
N ASN A 628 -32.02 28.00 35.36
CA ASN A 628 -32.58 28.98 36.29
C ASN A 628 -33.82 29.66 35.70
N ARG A 629 -33.81 29.93 34.40
CA ARG A 629 -34.97 30.50 33.66
C ARG A 629 -35.92 29.44 33.11
N GLN A 630 -35.56 28.16 33.21
CA GLN A 630 -36.31 27.00 32.71
C GLN A 630 -36.76 27.18 31.25
N CYS A 631 -35.90 27.71 30.37
CA CYS A 631 -36.22 27.96 28.97
C CYS A 631 -34.98 28.05 28.05
N PHE A 632 -35.21 27.97 26.74
CA PHE A 632 -34.17 28.16 25.72
C PHE A 632 -33.82 29.65 25.51
N VAL A 633 -32.67 30.07 26.02
CA VAL A 633 -32.09 31.40 25.81
C VAL A 633 -31.24 31.45 24.54
N LYS A 634 -31.06 32.64 23.93
CA LYS A 634 -30.13 32.82 22.79
C LYS A 634 -28.71 32.49 23.23
N ASN A 635 -28.01 31.63 22.49
CA ASN A 635 -26.58 31.42 22.70
C ASN A 635 -25.79 32.68 22.30
N THR A 636 -24.91 33.14 23.18
CA THR A 636 -24.06 34.34 22.99
C THR A 636 -22.59 33.99 22.72
N HIS A 637 -22.23 32.70 22.75
CA HIS A 637 -20.87 32.26 22.45
C HIS A 637 -20.57 32.41 20.95
N PRO A 638 -19.36 32.85 20.53
CA PRO A 638 -19.02 33.04 19.11
C PRO A 638 -19.26 31.80 18.23
N LEU A 639 -19.10 30.60 18.80
CA LEU A 639 -19.36 29.34 18.09
C LEU A 639 -20.83 29.08 17.73
N ALA A 640 -21.80 29.84 18.27
CA ALA A 640 -23.20 29.78 17.84
C ALA A 640 -23.36 30.14 16.34
N GLU A 641 -22.41 30.92 15.80
CA GLU A 641 -22.39 31.29 14.39
C GLU A 641 -21.59 30.32 13.51
N PHE A 642 -21.03 29.24 14.06
CA PHE A 642 -20.22 28.26 13.34
C PHE A 642 -20.94 27.70 12.09
N LYS A 643 -20.20 27.62 10.98
CA LYS A 643 -20.66 27.08 9.70
C LYS A 643 -19.81 25.89 9.30
N TYR A 644 -20.48 24.82 8.86
CA TYR A 644 -19.84 23.67 8.25
C TYR A 644 -19.33 24.06 6.84
N PRO A 645 -18.41 23.28 6.21
CA PRO A 645 -17.88 23.60 4.88
C PRO A 645 -18.93 23.76 3.75
N ASN A 646 -20.17 23.31 3.99
CA ASN A 646 -21.32 23.47 3.10
C ASN A 646 -22.17 24.74 3.40
N GLY A 647 -21.66 25.66 4.23
CA GLY A 647 -22.32 26.94 4.59
C GLY A 647 -23.48 26.84 5.58
N LYS A 648 -23.84 25.64 6.06
CA LYS A 648 -24.97 25.46 6.99
C LYS A 648 -24.50 25.57 8.45
N SER A 649 -25.37 26.09 9.32
CA SER A 649 -25.18 26.12 10.78
C SER A 649 -25.37 24.73 11.40
N HIS A 650 -24.87 24.55 12.62
CA HIS A 650 -24.99 23.28 13.36
C HIS A 650 -26.44 22.81 13.47
N CYS A 651 -27.34 23.63 14.02
CA CYS A 651 -28.73 23.21 14.26
C CYS A 651 -29.50 22.85 12.98
N ARG A 652 -29.09 23.38 11.81
CA ARG A 652 -29.68 23.02 10.51
C ARG A 652 -29.27 21.63 10.02
N LEU A 653 -28.17 21.07 10.54
CA LEU A 653 -27.65 19.75 10.16
C LEU A 653 -27.97 18.67 11.20
N HIS A 654 -27.84 18.96 12.50
CA HIS A 654 -27.91 17.94 13.56
C HIS A 654 -29.00 18.20 14.61
N GLY A 655 -29.71 19.32 14.55
CA GLY A 655 -30.56 19.78 15.65
C GLY A 655 -29.72 20.37 16.79
N LYS A 656 -30.28 20.43 18.00
CA LYS A 656 -29.55 20.87 19.19
C LYS A 656 -28.81 19.71 19.84
N THR A 657 -27.51 19.85 20.07
CA THR A 657 -26.63 18.79 20.58
C THR A 657 -26.15 19.00 22.02
N GLY A 658 -26.38 20.18 22.61
CA GLY A 658 -26.05 20.45 24.00
C GLY A 658 -26.71 19.49 25.00
N VAL A 659 -25.96 19.12 26.04
CA VAL A 659 -26.36 18.13 27.05
C VAL A 659 -27.68 18.48 27.75
N PHE A 660 -27.96 19.77 28.00
CA PHE A 660 -29.26 20.23 28.50
C PHE A 660 -30.20 20.45 27.32
N ASN A 661 -31.11 19.51 27.10
CA ASN A 661 -32.01 19.51 25.96
C ASN A 661 -33.47 19.40 26.42
N ASN A 662 -34.42 19.88 25.62
CA ASN A 662 -35.84 19.86 25.94
C ASN A 662 -36.67 19.88 24.65
N ASN A 663 -37.81 19.18 24.64
CA ASN A 663 -38.74 19.22 23.52
C ASN A 663 -39.61 20.49 23.52
N GLN A 664 -39.77 21.13 24.68
CA GLN A 664 -40.51 22.39 24.86
C GLN A 664 -39.56 23.60 24.86
N ASN A 665 -40.10 24.80 24.63
CA ASN A 665 -39.32 26.05 24.68
C ASN A 665 -39.10 26.58 26.11
N SER A 666 -39.94 26.15 27.06
CA SER A 666 -39.98 26.59 28.46
C SER A 666 -40.66 25.52 29.32
N GLY A 667 -40.31 25.41 30.60
CA GLY A 667 -40.82 24.40 31.53
C GLY A 667 -40.00 23.11 31.52
N ASN A 668 -39.88 22.44 32.66
CA ASN A 668 -38.95 21.32 32.86
C ASN A 668 -39.58 19.93 32.59
N ASP A 669 -40.89 19.83 32.33
CA ASP A 669 -41.64 18.56 32.21
C ASP A 669 -41.12 17.60 31.13
N SER A 670 -40.42 18.11 30.12
CA SER A 670 -39.73 17.32 29.08
C SER A 670 -38.24 17.63 28.95
N LEU A 671 -37.63 18.10 30.04
CA LEU A 671 -36.19 18.26 30.18
C LEU A 671 -35.50 16.88 30.13
N LYS A 672 -34.37 16.79 29.45
CA LYS A 672 -33.66 15.53 29.18
C LYS A 672 -32.15 15.78 29.01
N LEU A 673 -31.35 14.76 29.29
CA LEU A 673 -29.91 14.78 29.07
C LEU A 673 -29.61 14.24 27.67
N HIS A 674 -29.04 15.07 26.79
CA HIS A 674 -28.57 14.60 25.49
C HIS A 674 -27.16 14.01 25.60
N ILE A 675 -27.01 12.74 25.24
CA ILE A 675 -25.74 12.02 25.29
C ILE A 675 -25.17 11.95 23.88
N SER A 676 -24.28 12.89 23.55
CA SER A 676 -23.84 13.23 22.18
C SER A 676 -23.11 12.11 21.41
N THR A 677 -22.81 10.96 22.04
CA THR A 677 -22.16 9.80 21.39
C THR A 677 -22.77 8.46 21.80
N ASN A 678 -22.82 7.48 20.89
CA ASN A 678 -23.19 6.11 21.23
C ASN A 678 -22.37 5.05 20.45
N LYS A 679 -21.76 4.10 21.18
CA LYS A 679 -21.01 2.98 20.58
C LYS A 679 -21.92 2.00 19.82
N THR A 680 -23.19 1.89 20.23
CA THR A 680 -24.18 0.96 19.64
C THR A 680 -25.11 1.64 18.63
N GLN A 681 -24.72 2.80 18.08
CA GLN A 681 -25.41 3.45 16.97
C GLN A 681 -25.35 2.58 15.71
N SER A 682 -26.47 2.38 15.02
CA SER A 682 -26.47 1.64 13.77
C SER A 682 -25.79 2.42 12.64
N TYR A 683 -25.09 1.72 11.75
CA TYR A 683 -24.35 2.32 10.63
C TYR A 683 -25.22 3.26 9.77
N ARG A 684 -26.49 2.88 9.54
CA ARG A 684 -27.50 3.70 8.84
C ARG A 684 -27.76 5.06 9.49
N LEU A 685 -27.68 5.18 10.81
CA LEU A 685 -27.84 6.48 11.51
C LEU A 685 -26.58 7.34 11.38
N LEU A 686 -25.39 6.73 11.41
CA LEU A 686 -24.12 7.41 11.17
C LEU A 686 -24.05 7.99 9.74
N GLU A 687 -24.52 7.24 8.73
CA GLU A 687 -24.61 7.72 7.35
C GLU A 687 -25.63 8.86 7.13
N GLN A 688 -26.58 9.01 8.06
CA GLN A 688 -27.53 10.12 8.13
C GLN A 688 -27.01 11.31 8.96
N GLY A 689 -25.79 11.26 9.49
CA GLY A 689 -25.23 12.32 10.35
C GLY A 689 -25.87 12.40 11.73
N LYS A 690 -26.54 11.34 12.18
CA LYS A 690 -27.15 11.24 13.51
C LYS A 690 -26.23 10.48 14.46
N LEU A 691 -25.83 11.16 15.54
CA LEU A 691 -25.06 10.58 16.64
C LEU A 691 -25.75 10.90 17.97
N GLY A 692 -25.58 10.04 18.97
CA GLY A 692 -26.11 10.22 20.31
C GLY A 692 -27.53 9.68 20.50
N TYR A 693 -28.08 9.95 21.68
CA TYR A 693 -29.41 9.57 22.17
C TYR A 693 -29.77 10.43 23.40
N ASP A 694 -31.06 10.51 23.74
CA ASP A 694 -31.53 11.24 24.92
C ASP A 694 -31.78 10.30 26.11
N ILE A 695 -31.53 10.78 27.34
CA ILE A 695 -31.97 10.17 28.60
C ILE A 695 -33.01 11.11 29.25
N PRO A 696 -34.25 10.67 29.51
CA PRO A 696 -35.23 11.43 30.29
C PRO A 696 -34.90 11.31 31.79
N TRP A 697 -33.79 11.92 32.21
CA TRP A 697 -33.36 11.93 33.60
C TRP A 697 -34.24 12.88 34.42
N PRO A 698 -34.81 12.48 35.57
CA PRO A 698 -35.67 13.36 36.36
C PRO A 698 -34.92 14.59 36.88
N TYR A 699 -35.63 15.70 37.11
CA TYR A 699 -35.07 16.97 37.58
C TYR A 699 -35.89 17.52 38.75
N GLY A 700 -35.23 18.04 39.78
CA GLY A 700 -35.88 18.73 40.91
C GLY A 700 -36.67 17.77 41.80
N THR A 701 -36.12 16.58 42.03
CA THR A 701 -36.79 15.46 42.70
C THR A 701 -36.71 15.52 44.23
N GLY A 702 -35.77 16.29 44.79
CA GLY A 702 -35.40 16.23 46.21
C GLY A 702 -34.54 15.02 46.57
N ILE A 703 -34.09 14.23 45.58
CA ILE A 703 -33.26 13.03 45.78
C ILE A 703 -31.85 13.37 45.32
N ALA A 704 -30.93 13.51 46.27
CA ALA A 704 -29.54 13.95 46.02
C ALA A 704 -28.90 13.25 44.82
N GLN A 705 -28.79 11.92 44.82
CA GLN A 705 -28.19 11.13 43.73
C GLN A 705 -28.78 11.38 42.32
N ILE A 706 -30.01 11.89 42.21
CA ILE A 706 -30.66 12.24 40.94
C ILE A 706 -30.40 13.71 40.59
N ASP A 707 -30.59 14.62 41.54
CA ASP A 707 -30.46 16.06 41.34
C ASP A 707 -28.99 16.49 41.23
N ASP A 708 -28.06 15.78 41.89
CA ASP A 708 -26.61 15.98 41.82
C ASP A 708 -26.07 15.82 40.39
N VAL A 709 -26.69 14.98 39.56
CA VAL A 709 -26.36 14.86 38.12
C VAL A 709 -26.55 16.21 37.42
N TRP A 710 -27.59 16.97 37.77
CA TRP A 710 -27.80 18.32 37.25
C TRP A 710 -26.86 19.34 37.90
N SER A 711 -26.61 19.24 39.21
CA SER A 711 -25.66 20.09 39.92
C SER A 711 -24.25 20.01 39.32
N ILE A 712 -23.71 18.80 39.13
CA ILE A 712 -22.38 18.55 38.55
C ILE A 712 -22.25 19.16 37.14
N LEU A 713 -23.27 18.98 36.29
CA LEU A 713 -23.29 19.53 34.93
C LEU A 713 -23.40 21.07 34.94
N SER A 714 -24.19 21.62 35.87
CA SER A 714 -24.40 23.07 36.02
C SER A 714 -23.16 23.77 36.57
N GLU A 715 -22.50 23.18 37.58
CA GLU A 715 -21.22 23.63 38.11
C GLU A 715 -20.13 23.61 37.04
N GLN A 716 -20.05 22.54 36.25
CA GLN A 716 -19.06 22.47 35.18
C GLN A 716 -19.33 23.52 34.11
N LYS A 717 -20.60 23.79 33.79
CA LYS A 717 -20.94 24.89 32.88
C LYS A 717 -20.56 26.25 33.46
N CYS A 718 -20.86 26.52 34.73
CA CYS A 718 -20.45 27.75 35.41
C CYS A 718 -18.92 27.93 35.42
N PHE A 719 -18.18 26.86 35.73
CA PHE A 719 -16.72 26.81 35.64
C PHE A 719 -16.22 27.13 34.23
N ASN A 720 -16.87 26.59 33.20
CA ASN A 720 -16.55 26.86 31.80
C ASN A 720 -16.82 28.32 31.41
N ASP A 721 -17.94 28.88 31.83
CA ASP A 721 -18.31 30.28 31.54
C ASP A 721 -17.39 31.32 32.21
N ILE A 722 -16.61 30.91 33.22
CA ILE A 722 -15.60 31.72 33.93
C ILE A 722 -14.17 31.48 33.38
N TYR A 723 -13.70 30.23 33.30
CA TYR A 723 -12.28 29.90 33.13
C TYR A 723 -11.88 29.31 31.77
N MET A 724 -12.82 28.97 30.88
CA MET A 724 -12.48 28.41 29.57
C MET A 724 -12.29 29.49 28.51
N ASN A 725 -11.23 29.34 27.70
CA ASN A 725 -10.98 30.22 26.57
C ASN A 725 -12.16 30.17 25.56
N ARG A 726 -12.55 31.34 25.06
CA ARG A 726 -13.62 31.52 24.06
C ARG A 726 -13.12 31.49 22.61
N ASP A 727 -11.82 31.76 22.38
CA ASP A 727 -11.17 31.54 21.09
C ASP A 727 -10.75 30.07 20.94
N ILE A 728 -11.77 29.22 20.77
CA ILE A 728 -11.65 27.78 20.60
C ILE A 728 -12.32 27.32 19.32
N GLN A 729 -11.73 26.32 18.68
CA GLN A 729 -12.29 25.63 17.53
C GLN A 729 -12.99 24.33 17.99
N PRO A 730 -14.15 23.99 17.42
CA PRO A 730 -14.89 22.80 17.84
C PRO A 730 -14.21 21.53 17.33
N ILE A 731 -14.28 20.47 18.14
CA ILE A 731 -13.54 19.22 17.94
C ILE A 731 -14.42 18.16 17.25
N ARG A 732 -13.78 17.20 16.57
CA ARG A 732 -14.39 16.00 16.00
C ARG A 732 -13.88 14.76 16.72
N LEU A 733 -14.66 13.69 16.77
CA LEU A 733 -14.23 12.40 17.34
C LEU A 733 -12.93 11.87 16.72
N ASP A 734 -12.73 12.12 15.43
CA ASP A 734 -11.53 11.77 14.67
C ASP A 734 -10.32 12.70 14.90
N ASP A 735 -10.46 13.84 15.57
CA ASP A 735 -9.29 14.63 16.01
C ASP A 735 -8.56 13.93 17.18
N GLU A 736 -9.30 13.23 18.06
CA GLU A 736 -8.73 12.44 19.17
C GLU A 736 -8.28 11.03 18.72
N GLU A 737 -9.08 10.37 17.87
CA GLU A 737 -8.88 9.00 17.39
C GLU A 737 -8.85 8.96 15.85
N PRO A 738 -7.66 9.04 15.21
CA PRO A 738 -7.51 8.90 13.77
C PRO A 738 -8.13 7.62 13.20
N ASP A 739 -8.58 7.67 11.94
CA ASP A 739 -9.21 6.56 11.19
C ASP A 739 -10.49 5.94 11.80
N LEU A 740 -11.07 6.54 12.86
CA LEU A 740 -12.29 6.05 13.52
C LEU A 740 -13.52 5.96 12.58
N TYR A 741 -13.60 6.80 11.55
CA TYR A 741 -14.69 6.81 10.57
C TYR A 741 -14.18 7.02 9.13
N LYS A 742 -14.82 6.34 8.16
CA LYS A 742 -14.59 6.56 6.72
C LYS A 742 -14.90 8.01 6.34
N GLN A 743 -14.17 8.59 5.39
CA GLN A 743 -14.26 10.02 5.03
C GLN A 743 -15.70 10.50 4.70
N HIS A 744 -16.47 9.74 3.92
CA HIS A 744 -17.86 10.11 3.59
C HIS A 744 -18.86 10.07 4.77
N ILE A 745 -18.44 9.49 5.91
CA ILE A 745 -19.16 9.56 7.19
C ILE A 745 -18.57 10.70 8.03
N ARG A 746 -17.24 10.84 8.06
CA ARG A 746 -16.50 11.94 8.71
C ARG A 746 -17.12 13.30 8.39
N GLU A 747 -17.34 13.58 7.11
CA GLU A 747 -17.91 14.84 6.60
C GLU A 747 -19.39 15.08 6.97
N LYS A 748 -20.08 14.06 7.48
CA LYS A 748 -21.50 14.10 7.89
C LYS A 748 -21.72 14.08 9.41
N LEU A 749 -20.69 13.84 10.22
CA LEU A 749 -20.84 13.79 11.68
C LEU A 749 -20.72 15.19 12.30
N PRO A 750 -21.42 15.46 13.41
CA PRO A 750 -21.33 16.73 14.11
C PRO A 750 -19.92 16.98 14.67
N TYR A 751 -19.61 18.26 14.83
CA TYR A 751 -18.54 18.75 15.70
C TYR A 751 -19.09 18.97 17.12
N PHE A 752 -18.23 18.99 18.14
CA PHE A 752 -18.60 19.11 19.54
C PHE A 752 -17.79 20.22 20.23
N VAL A 753 -18.28 20.73 21.35
CA VAL A 753 -17.49 21.50 22.33
C VAL A 753 -17.71 20.85 23.71
N PRO A 754 -16.87 19.86 24.09
CA PRO A 754 -17.10 19.05 25.29
C PRO A 754 -17.21 19.90 26.56
N LEU A 755 -18.22 19.60 27.38
CA LEU A 755 -18.42 20.22 28.69
C LEU A 755 -17.23 19.93 29.63
N PHE A 756 -16.79 18.67 29.66
CA PHE A 756 -15.60 18.24 30.40
C PHE A 756 -14.37 18.30 29.50
N ARG A 757 -13.86 19.52 29.24
CA ARG A 757 -12.67 19.79 28.41
C ARG A 757 -11.42 20.12 29.22
N GLU A 758 -10.25 19.89 28.63
CA GLU A 758 -9.00 20.46 29.13
C GLU A 758 -9.04 22.00 28.94
N ILE A 759 -8.40 22.75 29.83
CA ILE A 759 -8.43 24.23 29.82
C ILE A 759 -7.62 24.80 28.65
N GLU A 760 -6.43 24.25 28.40
CA GLU A 760 -5.56 24.66 27.31
C GLU A 760 -5.99 24.05 25.97
N PRO A 761 -6.30 24.86 24.94
CA PRO A 761 -6.65 24.36 23.60
C PRO A 761 -5.54 23.52 22.96
N GLN A 762 -5.92 22.46 22.24
CA GLN A 762 -4.98 21.46 21.72
C GLN A 762 -4.94 21.40 20.18
N VAL A 763 -4.01 20.64 19.61
CA VAL A 763 -3.92 20.37 18.16
C VAL A 763 -4.57 19.03 17.79
N SER A 764 -5.09 18.90 16.56
CA SER A 764 -5.65 17.62 16.08
C SER A 764 -4.56 16.55 15.95
N ARG A 765 -4.82 15.31 16.37
CA ARG A 765 -3.91 14.18 16.10
C ARG A 765 -4.04 13.66 14.67
N ALA A 766 -5.19 13.85 14.03
CA ALA A 766 -5.44 13.44 12.65
C ALA A 766 -5.05 14.51 11.61
N ASP A 767 -5.12 15.80 11.97
CA ASP A 767 -4.60 16.89 11.13
C ASP A 767 -3.84 17.96 11.95
N PRO A 768 -2.60 17.65 12.39
CA PRO A 768 -1.80 18.57 13.20
C PRO A 768 -1.34 19.83 12.46
N ARG A 769 -1.64 19.97 11.15
CA ARG A 769 -1.18 21.09 10.33
C ARG A 769 -2.28 22.12 10.08
N ASN A 770 -3.53 21.68 9.94
CA ASN A 770 -4.66 22.56 9.60
C ASN A 770 -5.67 22.74 10.74
N ARG A 771 -5.57 21.98 11.85
CA ARG A 771 -6.51 22.06 12.98
C ARG A 771 -5.81 22.24 14.33
N PHE A 772 -5.86 23.46 14.84
CA PHE A 772 -5.33 23.92 16.13
C PHE A 772 -6.43 24.63 16.95
N ASN A 773 -6.10 25.07 18.17
CA ASN A 773 -7.03 25.65 19.16
C ASN A 773 -8.28 24.79 19.46
N LEU A 774 -8.17 23.46 19.40
CA LEU A 774 -9.30 22.55 19.58
C LEU A 774 -9.67 22.36 21.05
N ALA A 775 -10.97 22.44 21.35
CA ALA A 775 -11.54 22.11 22.65
C ALA A 775 -11.56 20.58 22.90
N TYR A 776 -10.45 20.01 23.37
CA TYR A 776 -10.35 18.58 23.65
C TYR A 776 -11.05 18.16 24.95
N PRO A 777 -11.73 17.01 24.97
CA PRO A 777 -12.27 16.44 26.21
C PRO A 777 -11.13 15.95 27.12
N ILE A 778 -11.30 16.09 28.44
CA ILE A 778 -10.31 15.70 29.45
C ILE A 778 -9.75 14.28 29.22
N SER A 779 -8.47 14.04 29.48
CA SER A 779 -7.84 12.75 29.16
C SER A 779 -8.53 11.55 29.81
N ARG A 780 -8.73 10.47 29.03
CA ARG A 780 -9.19 9.15 29.53
C ARG A 780 -8.30 8.63 30.66
N ASP A 781 -7.00 8.88 30.57
CA ASP A 781 -6.02 8.32 31.49
C ASP A 781 -6.03 9.09 32.81
N ASN A 782 -6.36 10.39 32.80
CA ASN A 782 -6.59 11.19 34.01
C ASN A 782 -7.79 10.64 34.81
N ILE A 783 -8.93 10.37 34.15
CA ILE A 783 -10.10 9.73 34.79
C ILE A 783 -9.73 8.35 35.34
N THR A 784 -8.99 7.54 34.58
CA THR A 784 -8.60 6.18 34.98
C THR A 784 -7.63 6.20 36.16
N LYS A 785 -6.69 7.15 36.22
CA LYS A 785 -5.77 7.35 37.34
C LYS A 785 -6.50 7.81 38.60
N LEU A 786 -7.40 8.79 38.47
CA LEU A 786 -8.21 9.28 39.59
C LEU A 786 -9.10 8.19 40.17
N PHE A 787 -9.80 7.43 39.34
CA PHE A 787 -10.65 6.31 39.79
C PHE A 787 -9.86 5.24 40.55
N LYS A 788 -8.62 4.95 40.12
CA LYS A 788 -7.74 4.01 40.84
C LYS A 788 -7.27 4.52 42.20
N ALA A 789 -7.10 5.84 42.37
CA ALA A 789 -6.81 6.43 43.69
C ALA A 789 -8.03 6.40 44.61
N VAL A 790 -9.21 6.76 44.08
CA VAL A 790 -10.51 6.67 44.79
C VAL A 790 -10.76 5.24 45.28
N LEU A 791 -10.56 4.22 44.42
CA LEU A 791 -10.70 2.81 44.79
C LEU A 791 -9.82 2.40 45.98
N LEU A 792 -8.54 2.83 46.02
CA LEU A 792 -7.62 2.47 47.10
C LEU A 792 -7.98 3.16 48.42
N ARG A 793 -8.42 4.43 48.38
CA ARG A 793 -8.82 5.17 49.59
C ARG A 793 -10.20 4.73 50.09
N ALA A 794 -11.08 4.28 49.19
CA ALA A 794 -12.33 3.60 49.54
C ALA A 794 -12.09 2.20 50.14
N GLU A 795 -11.14 1.43 49.60
CA GLU A 795 -10.69 0.15 50.19
C GLU A 795 -10.14 0.35 51.61
N HIS A 796 -9.36 1.41 51.86
CA HIS A 796 -8.86 1.75 53.19
C HIS A 796 -10.02 1.96 54.18
N ARG A 797 -10.96 2.85 53.86
CA ARG A 797 -12.14 3.14 54.70
C ARG A 797 -13.00 1.89 54.94
N TYR A 798 -13.20 1.08 53.91
CA TYR A 798 -13.93 -0.18 54.03
C TYR A 798 -13.24 -1.16 55.00
N LYS A 799 -11.91 -1.22 55.01
CA LYS A 799 -11.14 -2.06 55.96
C LYS A 799 -11.09 -1.52 57.38
N GLU A 800 -11.26 -0.21 57.56
CA GLU A 800 -11.44 0.42 58.87
C GLU A 800 -12.84 0.14 59.44
N GLU A 801 -13.88 0.19 58.59
CA GLU A 801 -15.27 -0.11 58.94
C GLU A 801 -15.53 -1.62 59.13
N TYR A 802 -14.83 -2.47 58.38
CA TYR A 802 -14.96 -3.94 58.39
C TYR A 802 -13.59 -4.64 58.60
N PRO A 803 -13.04 -4.66 59.84
CA PRO A 803 -11.71 -5.20 60.12
C PRO A 803 -11.46 -6.66 59.72
N GLN A 804 -12.52 -7.47 59.55
CA GLN A 804 -12.43 -8.85 59.07
C GLN A 804 -11.86 -8.97 57.64
N PHE A 805 -11.87 -7.89 56.84
CA PHE A 805 -11.33 -7.87 55.47
C PHE A 805 -9.95 -7.20 55.38
N LYS A 806 -9.32 -6.85 56.51
CA LYS A 806 -8.06 -6.08 56.54
C LYS A 806 -6.95 -6.69 55.68
N GLU A 807 -6.75 -8.00 55.81
CA GLU A 807 -5.68 -8.77 55.13
C GLU A 807 -6.02 -9.17 53.68
N GLN A 808 -7.25 -8.95 53.20
CA GLN A 808 -7.70 -9.31 51.83
C GLN A 808 -7.84 -8.05 50.98
N SER A 809 -7.47 -8.06 49.69
CA SER A 809 -7.85 -6.93 48.81
C SER A 809 -9.28 -7.11 48.30
N ILE A 810 -10.03 -6.00 48.26
CA ILE A 810 -11.40 -5.95 47.74
C ILE A 810 -11.50 -5.13 46.44
N VAL A 811 -10.38 -4.56 45.96
CA VAL A 811 -10.30 -3.86 44.66
C VAL A 811 -9.25 -4.47 43.71
N ARG A 812 -8.46 -5.44 44.18
CA ARG A 812 -7.50 -6.21 43.38
C ARG A 812 -7.65 -7.72 43.58
N THR A 813 -7.36 -8.49 42.55
CA THR A 813 -7.27 -9.95 42.59
C THR A 813 -6.01 -10.40 43.36
N GLU A 814 -5.91 -11.71 43.62
CA GLU A 814 -4.73 -12.33 44.24
C GLU A 814 -3.46 -12.09 43.39
N ASP A 815 -3.57 -12.03 42.06
CA ASP A 815 -2.50 -11.65 41.14
C ASP A 815 -2.12 -10.14 41.17
N GLY A 816 -2.84 -9.33 41.94
CA GLY A 816 -2.66 -7.88 42.03
C GLY A 816 -3.31 -7.05 40.92
N GLU A 817 -4.08 -7.67 40.01
CA GLU A 817 -4.80 -6.99 38.94
C GLU A 817 -6.09 -6.33 39.43
N TRP A 818 -6.53 -5.28 38.74
CA TRP A 818 -7.66 -4.45 39.20
C TRP A 818 -9.02 -5.11 38.91
N MET A 819 -9.82 -5.36 39.97
CA MET A 819 -11.17 -5.93 39.85
C MET A 819 -12.16 -5.01 39.14
N TYR A 820 -12.01 -3.70 39.31
CA TYR A 820 -12.93 -2.69 38.77
C TYR A 820 -12.21 -1.68 37.86
N ASP A 821 -12.86 -1.34 36.74
CA ASP A 821 -12.45 -0.25 35.86
C ASP A 821 -13.60 0.75 35.65
N VAL A 822 -13.35 1.82 34.89
CA VAL A 822 -14.35 2.87 34.60
C VAL A 822 -15.55 2.33 33.79
N HIS A 823 -15.49 1.10 33.26
CA HIS A 823 -16.66 0.43 32.68
C HIS A 823 -17.44 -0.40 33.72
N SER A 824 -16.81 -0.90 34.78
CA SER A 824 -17.50 -1.53 35.92
C SER A 824 -18.51 -0.58 36.60
N LEU A 825 -18.28 0.73 36.60
CA LEU A 825 -19.25 1.72 37.11
C LEU A 825 -20.60 1.67 36.37
N ARG A 826 -20.55 1.48 35.04
CA ARG A 826 -21.77 1.27 34.23
C ARG A 826 -22.38 -0.11 34.45
N VAL A 827 -21.58 -1.14 34.76
CA VAL A 827 -22.11 -2.46 35.15
C VAL A 827 -22.88 -2.34 36.47
N TYR A 828 -22.31 -1.61 37.43
CA TYR A 828 -22.95 -1.31 38.71
C TYR A 828 -24.29 -0.59 38.53
N GLY A 829 -24.31 0.60 37.93
CA GLY A 829 -25.54 1.38 37.81
C GLY A 829 -26.65 0.71 36.99
N VAL A 830 -26.31 -0.16 36.02
CA VAL A 830 -27.33 -1.01 35.35
C VAL A 830 -27.85 -2.12 36.27
N THR A 831 -26.96 -2.78 37.02
CA THR A 831 -27.37 -3.82 37.99
C THR A 831 -28.28 -3.22 39.06
N GLU A 832 -27.86 -2.11 39.65
CA GLU A 832 -28.55 -1.42 40.75
C GLU A 832 -29.96 -0.97 40.36
N LEU A 833 -30.13 -0.33 39.19
CA LEU A 833 -31.46 0.11 38.72
C LEU A 833 -32.42 -1.08 38.54
N ILE A 834 -31.95 -2.20 37.97
CA ILE A 834 -32.77 -3.40 37.79
C ILE A 834 -33.06 -4.08 39.13
N GLU A 835 -32.10 -4.15 40.06
CA GLU A 835 -32.33 -4.67 41.41
C GLU A 835 -33.26 -3.78 42.25
N LYS A 836 -33.26 -2.46 42.05
CA LYS A 836 -34.23 -1.51 42.60
C LYS A 836 -35.61 -1.58 41.91
N GLY A 837 -35.76 -2.39 40.85
CA GLY A 837 -37.05 -2.76 40.24
C GLY A 837 -37.38 -2.07 38.91
N MET A 838 -36.43 -1.36 38.30
CA MET A 838 -36.64 -0.72 36.98
C MET A 838 -36.76 -1.79 35.88
N PRO A 839 -37.75 -1.71 34.97
CA PRO A 839 -37.86 -2.61 33.82
C PRO A 839 -36.61 -2.54 32.92
N VAL A 840 -36.20 -3.68 32.37
CA VAL A 840 -34.97 -3.81 31.57
C VAL A 840 -35.03 -2.92 30.31
N GLU A 841 -36.23 -2.70 29.78
CA GLU A 841 -36.55 -1.84 28.64
C GLU A 841 -36.34 -0.35 28.98
N VAL A 842 -36.69 0.08 30.20
CA VAL A 842 -36.46 1.45 30.68
C VAL A 842 -34.97 1.68 30.90
N VAL A 843 -34.29 0.73 31.53
CA VAL A 843 -32.84 0.79 31.72
C VAL A 843 -32.10 0.75 30.37
N GLN A 844 -32.61 0.01 29.37
CA GLN A 844 -32.08 0.00 28.00
C GLN A 844 -32.08 1.39 27.36
N MET A 845 -33.15 2.19 27.57
CA MET A 845 -33.23 3.57 27.08
C MET A 845 -32.20 4.46 27.77
N ILE A 846 -32.15 4.42 29.12
CA ILE A 846 -31.20 5.20 29.94
C ILE A 846 -29.75 4.96 29.51
N VAL A 847 -29.41 3.74 29.09
CA VAL A 847 -28.02 3.41 28.71
C VAL A 847 -27.77 3.36 27.21
N GLY A 848 -28.77 3.62 26.37
CA GLY A 848 -28.66 3.71 24.91
C GLY A 848 -28.30 2.38 24.22
N HIS A 849 -28.76 1.24 24.76
CA HIS A 849 -28.54 -0.07 24.15
C HIS A 849 -29.49 -0.33 22.97
N ALA A 850 -28.98 -0.98 21.91
CA ALA A 850 -29.76 -1.29 20.71
C ALA A 850 -30.78 -2.43 20.90
N THR A 851 -30.64 -3.27 21.93
CA THR A 851 -31.55 -4.37 22.27
C THR A 851 -31.66 -4.56 23.79
N SER A 852 -32.82 -5.03 24.28
CA SER A 852 -33.04 -5.31 25.70
C SER A 852 -32.14 -6.44 26.22
N ILE A 853 -31.85 -7.43 25.36
CA ILE A 853 -30.88 -8.51 25.61
C ILE A 853 -29.51 -7.95 26.02
N MET A 854 -29.02 -6.89 25.37
CA MET A 854 -27.77 -6.24 25.78
C MET A 854 -27.83 -5.54 27.13
N THR A 855 -29.01 -5.20 27.65
CA THR A 855 -29.18 -4.70 29.03
C THR A 855 -29.29 -5.85 30.02
N GLY A 856 -29.97 -6.94 29.66
CA GLY A 856 -30.02 -8.18 30.43
C GLY A 856 -28.62 -8.77 30.72
N TYR A 857 -27.66 -8.65 29.80
CA TYR A 857 -26.27 -9.08 30.02
C TYR A 857 -25.47 -8.26 31.06
N TYR A 858 -26.02 -7.16 31.57
CA TYR A 858 -25.45 -6.42 32.71
C TYR A 858 -26.17 -6.74 34.02
N TYR A 859 -27.32 -7.43 34.01
CA TYR A 859 -28.03 -7.78 35.23
C TYR A 859 -27.31 -8.92 35.96
N LYS A 860 -26.64 -8.58 37.07
CA LYS A 860 -26.03 -9.55 37.99
C LYS A 860 -26.83 -9.62 39.28
N LEU A 861 -27.65 -10.67 39.43
CA LEU A 861 -28.38 -10.97 40.66
C LEU A 861 -27.41 -11.09 41.84
N SER A 862 -27.56 -10.21 42.83
CA SER A 862 -26.83 -10.34 44.09
C SER A 862 -27.24 -11.62 44.82
N LEU A 863 -26.28 -12.22 45.54
CA LEU A 863 -26.44 -13.53 46.18
C LEU A 863 -27.60 -13.57 47.20
N GLU A 864 -27.91 -12.42 47.81
CA GLU A 864 -29.04 -12.24 48.74
C GLU A 864 -30.38 -12.11 48.02
N LYS A 865 -30.42 -11.39 46.88
CA LYS A 865 -31.60 -11.32 46.01
C LYS A 865 -31.94 -12.70 45.46
N LEU A 866 -30.93 -13.46 45.02
CA LEU A 866 -31.10 -14.83 44.54
C LEU A 866 -31.68 -15.75 45.64
N LYS A 867 -31.13 -15.70 46.86
CA LYS A 867 -31.64 -16.45 48.01
C LYS A 867 -33.09 -16.07 48.36
N SER A 868 -33.41 -14.77 48.43
CA SER A 868 -34.76 -14.31 48.75
C SER A 868 -35.79 -14.60 47.66
N LEU A 869 -35.40 -14.59 46.38
CA LEU A 869 -36.24 -15.04 45.26
C LEU A 869 -36.46 -16.55 45.29
N LEU A 870 -35.44 -17.36 45.59
CA LEU A 870 -35.58 -18.81 45.77
C LEU A 870 -36.49 -19.16 46.96
N ILE A 871 -36.46 -18.38 48.04
CA ILE A 871 -37.37 -18.52 49.18
C ILE A 871 -38.80 -18.09 48.78
N LYS A 872 -38.98 -17.01 48.03
CA LYS A 872 -40.29 -16.60 47.50
C LYS A 872 -40.88 -17.57 46.48
N ALA A 873 -40.06 -18.26 45.70
CA ALA A 873 -40.49 -19.27 44.72
C ALA A 873 -40.71 -20.67 45.34
N LYS A 874 -40.50 -20.82 46.65
CA LYS A 874 -40.82 -22.02 47.44
C LYS A 874 -41.79 -21.71 48.60
N LYS A 875 -42.53 -20.60 48.47
CA LYS A 875 -43.72 -20.26 49.26
C LYS A 875 -44.91 -20.10 48.31
#